data_AF-B1C6M2-F1
#
_entry.id   AF-B1C6M2-F1
#
_cell.length_a   1.000
_cell.length_b   1.000
_cell.length_c   1.000
_cell.angle_alpha   90.00
_cell.angle_beta   90.00
_cell.angle_gamma   90.00
#
_symmetry.space_group_name_H-M   'P 1'
#
loop_
_entity.id
_entity.type
_entity.pdbx_description
1 polymer ?
#
loop_
_entity_poly.entity_id
_entity_poly.type
_entity_poly.pdbx_seq_one_letter_code
_entity_poly.pdbx_strand_id
1 'polypeptide(L)'
;MTNIQRHLYTLIKEIDEICKKNDIVYYLAGGSALGALRHRGYIPWDDDMDIVMTRDNYHKFIEVCKTQLPPNRSIECQEVDRGYHNNLARYIDLDTTAIHTNQLVHNDDAGIVIDIFVLDPIPDDKKAQNDYIKNFELYADLINPSSVYSFRWRTNLINYFKYRHKIKKYGKDKVLSELEKKMFCYNEEDCNKYIFRWGGIPFVFNKDMYGQGKRYAFEEVSLICPDKSADYLSWHYGDDWMFLPPHSERSSHKAVYCFDTPYTVIKEEAYKYYDVNEIYNKFLKRKVLLFLGMYPWQFFKDCRAQLSGIILSLKNNRILKKLDSEILAAYEARHYNALLIIFTSFINDQNKRNLIGREDYFGINRFRKPIYLKISNKNFYICVKLLTTIGKTSQALRFIQIKEQKKGINEQEQILKKYILDLQKAISLYASDNFDEATVIVDDLLKQNPDCLSAIKLKIYILSKLNSNGIQNDNILKFIRKGEDINHTIYTSENSDNYNLSILNNENEYNESEIAGLEYDNDNLDDEDYYITSISLKTDQNIKQEVIDGEFIKFKADLKLKTNKDDAILMYMQAYKNTSNGIIQLEIKDYVEKEYNFIIKKIEFLYDEKNPLSFEYADGLFNILKTDDKACSLYSKCKYLFRKSNEDIFSLIYELKKFIKENKSHELTLLELKHVYKQISKSSDFGEIYINISFSKEINNFKNIKDMIDNSNMNNEWKMYLNSVLLYKAGFHDESIENSIKLYNITDNLYILNFLSLVFKLDLIMFTQQIINKQSNGINKKINHINIQKIISRWNNIYTDYDKCLDIYEKLEVISTELFNKSEFKELSSNNKFNFDFFNNISKIIIQNKIKSTIISMTKLIYDLDFSYDRND
;
A
#
# COMPACT_ATOMS: atom_id res chain seq x y z
N MET A 1 6.67 -2.34 -15.71
CA MET A 1 8.00 -2.41 -15.07
C MET A 1 8.66 -1.04 -14.96
N THR A 2 9.12 -0.67 -13.76
CA THR A 2 10.02 0.47 -13.51
C THR A 2 11.42 0.20 -14.09
N ASN A 3 12.35 1.16 -14.00
CA ASN A 3 13.74 0.93 -14.40
C ASN A 3 14.40 -0.16 -13.54
N ILE A 4 14.25 -0.08 -12.21
CA ILE A 4 14.78 -1.08 -11.25
C ILE A 4 14.26 -2.47 -11.60
N GLN A 5 12.94 -2.62 -11.78
CA GLN A 5 12.30 -3.89 -12.13
C GLN A 5 12.83 -4.50 -13.45
N ARG A 6 13.23 -3.67 -14.42
CA ARG A 6 13.84 -4.18 -15.67
C ARG A 6 15.23 -4.78 -15.46
N HIS A 7 16.04 -4.20 -14.57
CA HIS A 7 17.33 -4.78 -14.20
C HIS A 7 17.13 -6.06 -13.40
N LEU A 8 16.28 -6.04 -12.37
CA LEU A 8 15.92 -7.25 -11.60
C LEU A 8 15.37 -8.36 -12.50
N TYR A 9 14.54 -8.02 -13.49
CA TYR A 9 14.01 -8.96 -14.47
C TYR A 9 15.11 -9.60 -15.32
N THR A 10 16.17 -8.85 -15.65
CA THR A 10 17.33 -9.39 -16.35
C THR A 10 18.09 -10.38 -15.46
N LEU A 11 18.34 -10.01 -14.21
CA LEU A 11 19.06 -10.85 -13.25
C LEU A 11 18.32 -12.17 -12.96
N ILE A 12 16.99 -12.13 -12.75
CA ILE A 12 16.24 -13.36 -12.44
C ILE A 12 16.18 -14.31 -13.64
N LYS A 13 16.18 -13.78 -14.87
CA LYS A 13 16.28 -14.59 -16.09
C LYS A 13 17.62 -15.31 -16.16
N GLU A 14 18.72 -14.61 -15.88
CA GLU A 14 20.06 -15.22 -15.81
C GLU A 14 20.10 -16.32 -14.75
N ILE A 15 19.60 -16.05 -13.53
CA ILE A 15 19.54 -17.04 -12.45
C ILE A 15 18.69 -18.25 -12.85
N ASP A 16 17.49 -18.04 -13.41
CA ASP A 16 16.60 -19.13 -13.84
C ASP A 16 17.22 -19.99 -14.94
N GLU A 17 17.95 -19.39 -15.89
CA GLU A 17 18.71 -20.13 -16.91
C GLU A 17 19.86 -20.95 -16.32
N ILE A 18 20.65 -20.36 -15.42
CA ILE A 18 21.74 -21.06 -14.71
C ILE A 18 21.15 -22.23 -13.92
N CYS A 19 20.07 -22.01 -13.18
CA CYS A 19 19.44 -23.03 -12.36
C CYS A 19 18.88 -24.18 -13.22
N LYS A 20 18.18 -23.87 -14.32
CA LYS A 20 17.65 -24.87 -15.27
C LYS A 20 18.75 -25.74 -15.89
N LYS A 21 19.87 -25.15 -16.29
CA LYS A 21 20.99 -25.89 -16.91
C LYS A 21 21.68 -26.86 -15.95
N ASN A 22 21.60 -26.60 -14.65
CA ASN A 22 22.36 -27.33 -13.62
C ASN A 22 21.47 -28.11 -12.63
N ASP A 23 20.17 -28.27 -12.94
CA ASP A 23 19.20 -28.98 -12.08
C ASP A 23 19.17 -28.45 -10.63
N ILE A 24 19.09 -27.13 -10.53
CA ILE A 24 19.00 -26.41 -9.25
C ILE A 24 17.58 -25.86 -9.10
N VAL A 25 16.96 -26.15 -7.95
CA VAL A 25 15.64 -25.62 -7.62
C VAL A 25 15.78 -24.42 -6.69
N TYR A 26 15.18 -23.31 -7.10
CA TYR A 26 14.92 -22.13 -6.28
C TYR A 26 13.41 -21.88 -6.21
N TYR A 27 12.98 -21.06 -5.26
CA TYR A 27 11.61 -20.59 -5.15
C TYR A 27 11.63 -19.07 -5.01
N LEU A 28 10.68 -18.37 -5.63
CA LEU A 28 10.42 -16.97 -5.28
C LEU A 28 10.01 -16.87 -3.81
N ALA A 29 10.45 -15.82 -3.14
CA ALA A 29 10.14 -15.54 -1.74
C ALA A 29 9.43 -14.18 -1.59
N GLY A 30 8.77 -13.99 -0.44
CA GLY A 30 8.23 -12.70 -0.03
C GLY A 30 7.41 -11.96 -1.10
N GLY A 31 7.78 -10.71 -1.37
CA GLY A 31 7.11 -9.82 -2.32
C GLY A 31 7.16 -10.36 -3.75
N SER A 32 8.22 -11.08 -4.11
CA SER A 32 8.37 -11.70 -5.43
C SER A 32 7.38 -12.84 -5.66
N ALA A 33 7.20 -13.72 -4.68
CA ALA A 33 6.18 -14.78 -4.75
C ALA A 33 4.77 -14.18 -4.79
N LEU A 34 4.52 -13.15 -3.97
CA LEU A 34 3.25 -12.42 -3.97
C LEU A 34 2.99 -11.74 -5.33
N GLY A 35 4.01 -11.14 -5.94
CA GLY A 35 3.97 -10.54 -7.27
C GLY A 35 3.59 -11.57 -8.33
N ALA A 36 4.24 -12.73 -8.35
CA ALA A 36 3.92 -13.81 -9.28
C ALA A 36 2.45 -14.24 -9.21
N LEU A 37 1.90 -14.42 -8.01
CA LEU A 37 0.53 -14.89 -7.85
C LEU A 37 -0.53 -13.79 -8.03
N ARG A 38 -0.27 -12.57 -7.52
CA ARG A 38 -1.27 -11.49 -7.45
C ARG A 38 -1.17 -10.48 -8.59
N HIS A 39 0.01 -10.33 -9.21
CA HIS A 39 0.25 -9.37 -10.30
C HIS A 39 0.75 -10.03 -11.60
N ARG A 40 1.15 -11.32 -11.54
CA ARG A 40 1.83 -12.04 -12.63
C ARG A 40 3.09 -11.32 -13.11
N GLY A 41 3.80 -10.73 -12.16
CA GLY A 41 4.93 -9.85 -12.40
C GLY A 41 5.26 -9.10 -11.12
N TYR A 42 5.98 -8.00 -11.23
CA TYR A 42 6.32 -7.21 -10.06
C TYR A 42 5.08 -6.57 -9.44
N ILE A 43 5.08 -6.48 -8.10
CA ILE A 43 4.17 -5.57 -7.41
C ILE A 43 4.59 -4.14 -7.84
N PRO A 44 3.65 -3.24 -8.23
CA PRO A 44 4.01 -1.99 -8.92
C PRO A 44 4.95 -1.04 -8.17
N TRP A 45 4.95 -1.10 -6.83
CA TRP A 45 5.78 -0.26 -5.95
C TRP A 45 7.02 -0.98 -5.40
N ASP A 46 7.18 -2.26 -5.72
CA ASP A 46 8.25 -3.11 -5.21
C ASP A 46 9.54 -2.84 -5.98
N ASP A 47 10.64 -2.78 -5.24
CA ASP A 47 11.95 -2.38 -5.75
C ASP A 47 13.06 -3.42 -5.57
N ASP A 48 12.73 -4.61 -5.06
CA ASP A 48 13.64 -5.74 -4.90
C ASP A 48 13.08 -7.04 -5.51
N MET A 49 13.91 -8.09 -5.45
CA MET A 49 13.51 -9.43 -5.81
C MET A 49 14.22 -10.45 -4.91
N ASP A 50 13.44 -11.37 -4.36
CA ASP A 50 13.89 -12.35 -3.39
C ASP A 50 13.66 -13.77 -3.91
N ILE A 51 14.69 -14.60 -3.79
CA ILE A 51 14.59 -16.05 -4.00
C ILE A 51 15.09 -16.80 -2.78
N VAL A 52 14.68 -18.06 -2.68
CA VAL A 52 15.10 -18.96 -1.63
C VAL A 52 15.47 -20.32 -2.22
N MET A 53 16.54 -20.93 -1.71
CA MET A 53 17.01 -22.26 -2.11
C MET A 53 17.12 -23.16 -0.87
N THR A 54 16.94 -24.47 -1.03
CA THR A 54 17.40 -25.42 0.00
C THR A 54 18.92 -25.34 0.13
N ARG A 55 19.47 -25.69 1.29
CA ARG A 55 20.91 -25.69 1.53
C ARG A 55 21.71 -26.40 0.41
N ASP A 56 21.24 -27.56 -0.03
CA ASP A 56 21.91 -28.32 -1.07
C ASP A 56 21.89 -27.61 -2.43
N ASN A 57 20.73 -27.06 -2.81
CA ASN A 57 20.59 -26.25 -4.04
C ASN A 57 21.42 -24.97 -3.98
N TYR A 58 21.46 -24.31 -2.83
CA TYR A 58 22.30 -23.14 -2.59
C TYR A 58 23.78 -23.45 -2.78
N HIS A 59 24.28 -24.54 -2.19
CA HIS A 59 25.69 -24.94 -2.37
C HIS A 59 26.02 -25.28 -3.83
N LYS A 60 25.12 -25.97 -4.54
CA LYS A 60 25.27 -26.22 -5.99
C LYS A 60 25.34 -24.91 -6.77
N PHE A 61 24.46 -23.95 -6.46
CA PHE A 61 24.42 -22.65 -7.13
C PHE A 61 25.71 -21.86 -6.95
N ILE A 62 26.20 -21.75 -5.71
CA ILE A 62 27.48 -21.07 -5.43
C ILE A 62 28.64 -21.73 -6.19
N GLU A 63 28.68 -23.06 -6.29
CA GLU A 63 29.73 -23.76 -7.04
C GLU A 63 29.66 -23.48 -8.54
N VAL A 64 28.46 -23.52 -9.12
CA VAL A 64 28.24 -23.24 -10.54
C VAL A 64 28.61 -21.79 -10.89
N CYS A 65 28.27 -20.83 -10.04
CA CYS A 65 28.58 -19.42 -10.23
C CYS A 65 30.08 -19.15 -10.41
N LYS A 66 30.97 -19.97 -9.84
CA LYS A 66 32.43 -19.82 -10.05
C LYS A 66 32.87 -19.93 -11.52
N THR A 67 32.05 -20.57 -12.36
CA THR A 67 32.39 -20.84 -13.77
C THR A 67 31.37 -20.32 -14.78
N GLN A 68 30.12 -20.08 -14.35
CA GLN A 68 29.02 -19.70 -15.25
C GLN A 68 28.49 -18.27 -15.02
N LEU A 69 29.12 -17.49 -14.13
CA LEU A 69 28.77 -16.07 -13.95
C LEU A 69 29.07 -15.25 -15.22
N PRO A 70 28.15 -14.39 -15.68
CA PRO A 70 28.46 -13.40 -16.70
C PRO A 70 29.56 -12.41 -16.24
N PRO A 71 30.35 -11.81 -17.15
CA PRO A 71 31.51 -10.99 -16.79
C PRO A 71 31.26 -9.79 -15.86
N ASN A 72 30.04 -9.22 -15.88
CA ASN A 72 29.65 -8.06 -15.08
C ASN A 72 28.67 -8.44 -13.95
N ARG A 73 28.82 -9.66 -13.42
CA ARG A 73 28.01 -10.17 -12.32
C ARG A 73 28.93 -10.63 -11.20
N SER A 74 28.46 -10.45 -9.97
CA SER A 74 29.11 -11.04 -8.80
C SER A 74 28.12 -11.82 -7.96
N ILE A 75 28.66 -12.77 -7.19
CA ILE A 75 27.96 -13.49 -6.15
C ILE A 75 28.67 -13.20 -4.83
N GLU A 76 28.00 -12.48 -3.92
CA GLU A 76 28.53 -12.18 -2.60
C GLU A 76 27.84 -13.02 -1.53
N CYS A 77 28.63 -13.74 -0.75
CA CYS A 77 28.16 -14.51 0.41
C CYS A 77 29.31 -14.91 1.34
N GLN A 78 28.98 -15.38 2.54
CA GLN A 78 29.96 -15.84 3.53
C GLN A 78 30.77 -17.07 3.06
N GLU A 79 30.24 -17.85 2.12
CA GLU A 79 30.93 -19.01 1.55
C GLU A 79 31.99 -18.63 0.51
N VAL A 80 31.92 -17.42 -0.06
CA VAL A 80 32.86 -16.89 -1.05
C VAL A 80 33.85 -15.91 -0.41
N ASP A 81 33.35 -14.94 0.36
CA ASP A 81 34.17 -13.97 1.08
C ASP A 81 33.72 -13.85 2.56
N ARG A 82 34.66 -14.11 3.48
CA ARG A 82 34.44 -13.96 4.93
C ARG A 82 34.47 -12.49 5.38
N GLY A 83 34.87 -11.57 4.50
CA GLY A 83 34.78 -10.12 4.65
C GLY A 83 33.35 -9.59 4.55
N TYR A 84 32.52 -10.22 3.70
CA TYR A 84 31.10 -9.92 3.50
C TYR A 84 30.36 -9.75 4.84
N HIS A 85 29.40 -8.82 4.91
CA HIS A 85 28.77 -8.44 6.18
C HIS A 85 27.32 -8.90 6.36
N ASN A 86 26.77 -9.63 5.39
CA ASN A 86 25.39 -10.14 5.44
C ASN A 86 25.32 -11.67 5.57
N ASN A 87 24.14 -12.18 5.95
CA ASN A 87 23.85 -13.62 6.17
C ASN A 87 23.09 -14.30 5.02
N LEU A 88 22.58 -13.53 4.07
CA LEU A 88 22.02 -14.00 2.80
C LEU A 88 23.07 -13.86 1.69
N ALA A 89 22.89 -14.53 0.55
CA ALA A 89 23.74 -14.31 -0.61
C ALA A 89 23.12 -13.29 -1.57
N ARG A 90 23.94 -12.68 -2.41
CA ARG A 90 23.54 -11.62 -3.34
C ARG A 90 24.08 -11.85 -4.73
N TYR A 91 23.19 -11.90 -5.72
CA TYR A 91 23.56 -11.91 -7.14
C TYR A 91 23.41 -10.49 -7.70
N ILE A 92 24.53 -9.87 -8.11
CA ILE A 92 24.63 -8.40 -8.25
C ILE A 92 25.02 -8.01 -9.68
N ASP A 93 24.40 -6.93 -10.17
CA ASP A 93 24.77 -6.24 -11.41
C ASP A 93 25.85 -5.18 -11.16
N LEU A 94 27.10 -5.47 -11.55
CA LEU A 94 28.25 -4.59 -11.31
C LEU A 94 28.23 -3.29 -12.14
N ASP A 95 27.43 -3.24 -13.21
CA ASP A 95 27.32 -2.06 -14.08
C ASP A 95 26.37 -0.98 -13.52
N THR A 96 25.73 -1.27 -12.38
CA THR A 96 24.71 -0.41 -11.77
C THR A 96 25.09 -0.01 -10.34
N THR A 97 24.27 0.87 -9.75
CA THR A 97 24.34 1.28 -8.36
C THR A 97 22.99 1.06 -7.67
N ALA A 98 23.04 0.38 -6.53
CA ALA A 98 21.99 0.32 -5.51
C ALA A 98 22.68 0.29 -4.13
N ILE A 99 23.15 1.45 -3.66
CA ILE A 99 23.88 1.53 -2.39
C ILE A 99 22.88 1.75 -1.26
N HIS A 100 22.72 0.73 -0.42
CA HIS A 100 21.99 0.83 0.84
C HIS A 100 22.88 1.42 1.94
N THR A 101 22.26 2.07 2.93
CA THR A 101 22.97 2.77 4.02
C THR A 101 23.97 1.88 4.78
N ASN A 102 23.66 0.60 4.95
CA ASN A 102 24.57 -0.35 5.61
C ASN A 102 25.82 -0.66 4.76
N GLN A 103 25.72 -0.69 3.43
CA GLN A 103 26.85 -0.98 2.53
C GLN A 103 27.87 0.17 2.44
N LEU A 104 27.57 1.35 2.96
CA LEU A 104 28.49 2.50 2.97
C LEU A 104 29.72 2.32 3.88
N VAL A 105 29.68 1.35 4.79
CA VAL A 105 30.81 1.05 5.69
C VAL A 105 31.46 -0.30 5.41
N HIS A 106 31.10 -0.90 4.29
CA HIS A 106 31.52 -2.24 3.88
C HIS A 106 32.04 -2.21 2.44
N ASN A 107 33.00 -3.08 2.16
CA ASN A 107 33.57 -3.22 0.82
C ASN A 107 32.74 -4.10 -0.11
N ASP A 108 31.54 -4.50 0.33
CA ASP A 108 30.57 -5.21 -0.48
C ASP A 108 30.26 -4.52 -1.80
N ASP A 109 30.06 -5.31 -2.84
CA ASP A 109 29.46 -4.89 -4.09
C ASP A 109 28.07 -4.29 -3.85
N ALA A 110 27.75 -3.20 -4.56
CA ALA A 110 26.55 -2.41 -4.29
C ALA A 110 25.81 -1.96 -5.56
N GLY A 111 25.64 -2.89 -6.50
CA GLY A 111 24.73 -2.74 -7.64
C GLY A 111 23.33 -3.28 -7.35
N ILE A 112 22.45 -3.22 -8.36
CA ILE A 112 21.12 -3.85 -8.29
C ILE A 112 21.30 -5.35 -8.05
N VAL A 113 20.47 -5.91 -7.17
CA VAL A 113 20.71 -7.23 -6.58
C VAL A 113 19.45 -8.07 -6.49
N ILE A 114 19.60 -9.38 -6.63
CA ILE A 114 18.63 -10.37 -6.16
C ILE A 114 19.16 -10.99 -4.87
N ASP A 115 18.38 -10.89 -3.79
CA ASP A 115 18.69 -11.50 -2.50
C ASP A 115 18.33 -13.00 -2.53
N ILE A 116 19.28 -13.84 -2.10
CA ILE A 116 19.18 -15.31 -2.11
C ILE A 116 19.21 -15.82 -0.66
N PHE A 117 18.03 -16.21 -0.18
CA PHE A 117 17.85 -16.83 1.12
C PHE A 117 18.09 -18.34 1.07
N VAL A 118 18.33 -18.94 2.24
CA VAL A 118 18.61 -20.38 2.37
C VAL A 118 17.62 -21.02 3.33
N LEU A 119 17.14 -22.22 2.97
CA LEU A 119 16.35 -23.11 3.81
C LEU A 119 17.26 -24.19 4.37
N ASP A 120 17.51 -24.11 5.68
CA ASP A 120 18.32 -25.10 6.38
C ASP A 120 17.43 -26.19 6.98
N PRO A 121 17.74 -27.48 6.80
CA PRO A 121 16.97 -28.56 7.39
C PRO A 121 17.06 -28.50 8.93
N ILE A 122 15.91 -28.68 9.59
CA ILE A 122 15.81 -28.66 11.05
C ILE A 122 14.79 -29.70 11.54
N PRO A 123 15.10 -30.46 12.61
CA PRO A 123 14.15 -31.43 13.15
C PRO A 123 12.95 -30.74 13.84
N ASP A 124 11.90 -31.52 14.11
CA ASP A 124 10.70 -31.04 14.80
C ASP A 124 10.93 -30.61 16.26
N ASP A 125 12.05 -31.01 16.85
CA ASP A 125 12.42 -30.66 18.22
C ASP A 125 12.58 -29.15 18.42
N LYS A 126 11.75 -28.58 19.29
CA LYS A 126 11.77 -27.15 19.60
C LYS A 126 13.07 -26.71 20.25
N LYS A 127 13.77 -27.58 20.97
CA LYS A 127 15.04 -27.23 21.60
C LYS A 127 16.13 -27.07 20.54
N ALA A 128 16.25 -28.03 19.62
CA ALA A 128 17.13 -27.97 18.46
C ALA A 128 16.88 -26.71 17.60
N GLN A 129 15.62 -26.40 17.29
CA GLN A 129 15.23 -25.17 16.58
C GLN A 129 15.70 -23.91 17.33
N ASN A 130 15.43 -23.82 18.64
CA ASN A 130 15.84 -22.67 19.44
C ASN A 130 17.38 -22.54 19.56
N ASP A 131 18.10 -23.65 19.63
CA ASP A 131 19.55 -23.65 19.71
C ASP A 131 20.18 -23.26 18.37
N TYR A 132 19.63 -23.73 17.24
CA TYR A 132 19.98 -23.24 15.91
C TYR A 132 19.78 -21.72 15.83
N ILE A 133 18.58 -21.23 16.19
CA ILE A 133 18.22 -19.80 16.12
C ILE A 133 19.21 -18.96 16.92
N LYS A 134 19.51 -19.33 18.16
CA LYS A 134 20.49 -18.62 19.01
C LYS A 134 21.88 -18.62 18.39
N ASN A 135 22.32 -19.74 17.82
CA ASN A 135 23.63 -19.82 17.17
C ASN A 135 23.67 -18.96 15.91
N PHE A 136 22.59 -18.92 15.13
CA PHE A 136 22.47 -18.09 13.94
C PHE A 136 22.42 -16.58 14.26
N GLU A 137 21.65 -16.17 15.27
CA GLU A 137 21.63 -14.79 15.77
C GLU A 137 23.03 -14.33 16.18
N LEU A 138 23.76 -15.19 16.91
CA LEU A 138 25.15 -14.93 17.30
C LEU A 138 26.06 -14.85 16.08
N TYR A 139 25.93 -15.79 15.13
CA TYR A 139 26.67 -15.77 13.88
C TYR A 139 26.48 -14.45 13.13
N ALA A 140 25.21 -14.06 12.92
CA ALA A 140 24.82 -12.81 12.27
C ALA A 140 25.36 -11.57 13.00
N ASP A 141 25.36 -11.58 14.34
CA ASP A 141 25.94 -10.51 15.16
C ASP A 141 27.46 -10.38 15.06
N LEU A 142 28.16 -11.48 14.76
CA LEU A 142 29.61 -11.52 14.62
C LEU A 142 30.08 -11.08 13.22
N ILE A 143 29.26 -11.30 12.18
CA ILE A 143 29.58 -10.88 10.81
C ILE A 143 29.19 -9.42 10.53
N ASN A 144 28.04 -8.97 11.04
CA ASN A 144 27.49 -7.65 10.74
C ASN A 144 27.76 -6.70 11.92
N PRO A 145 28.48 -5.58 11.78
CA PRO A 145 28.76 -4.67 12.89
C PRO A 145 27.61 -3.70 13.21
N SER A 146 26.73 -3.41 12.26
CA SER A 146 25.72 -2.35 12.33
C SER A 146 24.38 -2.86 12.88
N SER A 147 24.01 -4.10 12.56
CA SER A 147 22.77 -4.76 13.00
C SER A 147 22.97 -5.54 14.31
N VAL A 148 22.00 -5.52 15.24
CA VAL A 148 22.06 -6.29 16.50
C VAL A 148 20.92 -7.31 16.57
N TYR A 149 21.15 -8.53 16.10
CA TYR A 149 20.16 -9.59 15.96
C TYR A 149 19.74 -10.18 17.31
N SER A 150 20.70 -10.55 18.15
CA SER A 150 20.42 -11.13 19.48
C SER A 150 19.70 -10.15 20.42
N PHE A 151 19.82 -8.83 20.20
CA PHE A 151 19.12 -7.81 20.99
C PHE A 151 17.60 -7.92 20.85
N ARG A 152 17.11 -8.25 19.65
CA ARG A 152 15.69 -8.43 19.38
C ARG A 152 15.10 -9.58 20.18
N TRP A 153 15.89 -10.64 20.37
CA TRP A 153 15.46 -11.88 21.00
C TRP A 153 15.80 -11.98 22.48
N ARG A 154 16.58 -11.02 23.00
CA ARG A 154 17.11 -11.02 24.37
C ARG A 154 18.00 -12.25 24.61
N THR A 155 18.89 -12.54 23.67
CA THR A 155 19.77 -13.71 23.66
C THR A 155 21.25 -13.30 23.63
N ASN A 156 22.14 -14.28 23.79
CA ASN A 156 23.58 -14.19 23.48
C ASN A 156 24.42 -13.08 24.11
N LEU A 157 23.95 -12.29 25.10
CA LEU A 157 24.78 -11.25 25.72
C LEU A 157 26.19 -11.72 26.10
N ILE A 158 26.27 -12.78 26.90
CA ILE A 158 27.54 -13.34 27.36
C ILE A 158 28.30 -14.00 26.20
N ASN A 159 27.58 -14.69 25.32
CA ASN A 159 28.17 -15.38 24.19
C ASN A 159 28.80 -14.41 23.18
N TYR A 160 28.18 -13.25 22.91
CA TYR A 160 28.73 -12.25 22.01
C TYR A 160 30.13 -11.82 22.47
N PHE A 161 30.28 -11.41 23.74
CA PHE A 161 31.59 -11.02 24.27
C PHE A 161 32.58 -12.19 24.30
N LYS A 162 32.14 -13.39 24.69
CA LYS A 162 32.96 -14.61 24.68
C LYS A 162 33.49 -14.93 23.28
N TYR A 163 32.64 -14.91 22.26
CA TYR A 163 33.01 -15.23 20.89
C TYR A 163 33.81 -14.10 20.24
N ARG A 164 33.58 -12.83 20.59
CA ARG A 164 34.47 -11.73 20.18
C ARG A 164 35.88 -11.87 20.74
N HIS A 165 36.02 -12.32 21.98
CA HIS A 165 37.33 -12.67 22.53
C HIS A 165 37.96 -13.86 21.79
N LYS A 166 37.17 -14.90 21.46
CA LYS A 166 37.65 -16.02 20.62
C LYS A 166 38.12 -15.55 19.24
N ILE A 167 37.40 -14.64 18.58
CA ILE A 167 37.80 -14.10 17.26
C ILE A 167 39.15 -13.41 17.36
N LYS A 168 39.38 -12.59 18.41
CA LYS A 168 40.68 -11.95 18.65
C LYS A 168 41.81 -12.97 18.86
N LYS A 169 41.51 -14.12 19.47
CA LYS A 169 42.51 -15.14 19.81
C LYS A 169 42.79 -16.15 18.69
N TYR A 170 41.76 -16.54 17.94
CA TYR A 170 41.81 -17.68 17.01
C TYR A 170 41.48 -17.33 15.55
N GLY A 171 41.11 -16.08 15.26
CA GLY A 171 40.67 -15.62 13.94
C GLY A 171 39.15 -15.73 13.72
N LYS A 172 38.61 -14.89 12.84
CA LYS A 172 37.17 -14.83 12.51
C LYS A 172 36.69 -16.17 11.93
N ASP A 173 37.38 -16.67 10.90
CA ASP A 173 36.94 -17.84 10.11
C ASP A 173 36.83 -19.11 10.94
N LYS A 174 37.80 -19.37 11.81
CA LYS A 174 37.79 -20.54 12.69
C LYS A 174 36.60 -20.52 13.66
N VAL A 175 36.28 -19.34 14.20
CA VAL A 175 35.17 -19.16 15.14
C VAL A 175 33.82 -19.26 14.45
N LEU A 176 33.70 -18.69 13.24
CA LEU A 176 32.49 -18.84 12.42
C LEU A 176 32.29 -20.30 12.02
N SER A 177 33.35 -21.00 11.59
CA SER A 177 33.31 -22.43 11.25
C SER A 177 32.87 -23.30 12.45
N GLU A 178 33.27 -22.95 13.68
CA GLU A 178 32.78 -23.62 14.90
C GLU A 178 31.27 -23.45 15.11
N LEU A 179 30.69 -22.30 14.75
CA LEU A 179 29.25 -22.05 14.81
C LEU A 179 28.51 -22.75 13.67
N GLU A 180 29.04 -22.70 12.46
CA GLU A 180 28.50 -23.37 11.27
C GLU A 180 28.35 -24.88 11.51
N LYS A 181 29.35 -25.53 12.11
CA LYS A 181 29.27 -26.95 12.49
C LYS A 181 28.14 -27.29 13.48
N LYS A 182 27.67 -26.32 14.27
CA LYS A 182 26.53 -26.51 15.20
C LYS A 182 25.19 -26.24 14.54
N MET A 183 25.19 -25.41 13.50
CA MET A 183 23.99 -25.01 12.78
C MET A 183 23.67 -25.99 11.65
N PHE A 184 24.69 -26.42 10.91
CA PHE A 184 24.58 -27.20 9.67
C PHE A 184 24.95 -28.67 9.92
N CYS A 185 24.42 -29.25 10.99
CA CYS A 185 24.68 -30.64 11.39
C CYS A 185 23.50 -31.59 11.15
N TYR A 186 22.39 -31.10 10.60
CA TYR A 186 21.19 -31.89 10.33
C TYR A 186 21.15 -32.31 8.88
N ASN A 187 20.87 -33.59 8.63
CA ASN A 187 20.64 -34.09 7.28
C ASN A 187 19.20 -33.78 6.87
N GLU A 188 19.01 -33.46 5.59
CA GLU A 188 17.70 -33.07 5.08
C GLU A 188 16.67 -34.21 5.06
N GLU A 189 17.12 -35.46 4.92
CA GLU A 189 16.25 -36.66 4.93
C GLU A 189 15.62 -36.91 6.30
N ASP A 190 16.29 -36.51 7.38
CA ASP A 190 15.86 -36.70 8.77
C ASP A 190 14.94 -35.57 9.27
N CYS A 191 14.66 -34.56 8.44
CA CYS A 191 13.99 -33.33 8.84
C CYS A 191 12.67 -33.11 8.08
N ASN A 192 11.60 -32.83 8.83
CA ASN A 192 10.29 -32.45 8.28
C ASN A 192 10.13 -30.94 8.10
N LYS A 193 11.11 -30.14 8.54
CA LYS A 193 11.04 -28.69 8.58
C LYS A 193 12.30 -28.04 8.02
N TYR A 194 12.13 -26.82 7.56
CA TYR A 194 13.21 -25.92 7.26
C TYR A 194 13.19 -24.72 8.19
N ILE A 195 14.37 -24.15 8.42
CA ILE A 195 14.52 -22.81 8.96
C ILE A 195 15.02 -21.87 7.87
N PHE A 196 14.28 -20.78 7.67
CA PHE A 196 14.60 -19.70 6.74
C PHE A 196 15.75 -18.87 7.33
N ARG A 197 16.91 -18.89 6.67
CA ARG A 197 18.17 -18.29 7.12
C ARG A 197 18.19 -16.78 6.89
N TRP A 198 17.31 -16.05 7.57
CA TRP A 198 17.30 -14.59 7.61
C TRP A 198 17.55 -14.08 9.02
N GLY A 199 18.69 -13.41 9.24
CA GLY A 199 19.17 -13.03 10.57
C GLY A 199 18.18 -12.17 11.36
N GLY A 200 17.37 -11.36 10.66
CA GLY A 200 16.31 -10.56 11.28
C GLY A 200 15.20 -11.42 11.88
N ILE A 201 14.73 -12.41 11.11
CA ILE A 201 13.57 -13.21 11.45
C ILE A 201 13.72 -14.66 10.94
N PRO A 202 14.35 -15.54 11.73
CA PRO A 202 14.49 -16.94 11.33
C PRO A 202 13.16 -17.68 11.50
N PHE A 203 12.48 -17.92 10.38
CA PHE A 203 11.18 -18.58 10.32
C PHE A 203 11.30 -20.09 10.19
N VAL A 204 10.37 -20.84 10.77
CA VAL A 204 10.35 -22.30 10.66
C VAL A 204 9.15 -22.70 9.82
N PHE A 205 9.41 -23.38 8.71
CA PHE A 205 8.40 -23.86 7.77
C PHE A 205 8.39 -25.38 7.74
N ASN A 206 7.22 -25.98 7.48
CA ASN A 206 7.18 -27.39 7.10
C ASN A 206 7.80 -27.54 5.71
N LYS A 207 8.52 -28.64 5.49
CA LYS A 207 9.21 -28.95 4.22
C LYS A 207 8.24 -29.02 3.03
N ASP A 208 7.03 -29.53 3.28
CA ASP A 208 5.96 -29.65 2.28
C ASP A 208 5.35 -28.30 1.85
N MET A 209 5.69 -27.18 2.51
CA MET A 209 5.33 -25.83 2.05
C MET A 209 5.96 -25.54 0.68
N TYR A 210 7.23 -25.92 0.52
CA TYR A 210 8.01 -25.66 -0.69
C TYR A 210 7.86 -26.79 -1.71
N GLY A 211 7.93 -28.05 -1.25
CA GLY A 211 7.70 -29.23 -2.10
C GLY A 211 8.65 -29.33 -3.29
N GLN A 212 8.13 -29.59 -4.49
CA GLN A 212 8.90 -29.56 -5.75
C GLN A 212 8.89 -28.19 -6.42
N GLY A 213 7.96 -27.33 -6.03
CA GLY A 213 7.72 -26.01 -6.60
C GLY A 213 6.76 -26.05 -7.77
N LYS A 214 5.89 -25.03 -7.84
CA LYS A 214 4.97 -24.82 -8.96
C LYS A 214 5.41 -23.61 -9.75
N ARG A 215 5.40 -23.74 -11.08
CA ARG A 215 5.76 -22.66 -12.00
C ARG A 215 4.57 -21.72 -12.20
N TYR A 216 4.78 -20.43 -12.01
CA TYR A 216 3.80 -19.37 -12.25
C TYR A 216 4.32 -18.39 -13.30
N ALA A 217 3.41 -17.71 -14.00
CA ALA A 217 3.78 -16.64 -14.91
C ALA A 217 4.31 -15.44 -14.12
N PHE A 218 5.43 -14.89 -14.56
CA PHE A 218 6.03 -13.67 -14.02
C PHE A 218 6.58 -12.86 -15.19
N GLU A 219 5.87 -11.78 -15.56
CA GLU A 219 6.09 -11.05 -16.80
C GLU A 219 6.05 -12.03 -18.00
N GLU A 220 7.14 -12.16 -18.77
CA GLU A 220 7.20 -13.05 -19.95
C GLU A 220 7.87 -14.40 -19.65
N VAL A 221 8.31 -14.64 -18.42
CA VAL A 221 8.92 -15.91 -18.01
C VAL A 221 8.05 -16.68 -17.03
N SER A 222 8.43 -17.91 -16.77
CA SER A 222 7.78 -18.75 -15.78
C SER A 222 8.74 -19.15 -14.70
N LEU A 223 8.53 -18.64 -13.49
CA LEU A 223 9.40 -18.80 -12.32
C LEU A 223 8.75 -19.74 -11.30
N ILE A 224 9.56 -20.31 -10.41
CA ILE A 224 9.12 -21.32 -9.45
C ILE A 224 8.69 -20.63 -8.14
N CYS A 225 7.49 -20.91 -7.63
CA CYS A 225 7.04 -20.53 -6.29
C CYS A 225 6.86 -21.79 -5.42
N PRO A 226 6.77 -21.66 -4.08
CA PRO A 226 6.48 -22.79 -3.19
C PRO A 226 5.23 -23.57 -3.64
N ASP A 227 5.21 -24.90 -3.52
CA ASP A 227 4.06 -25.72 -3.91
C ASP A 227 2.76 -25.25 -3.26
N LYS A 228 2.82 -24.96 -1.95
CA LYS A 228 1.70 -24.39 -1.20
C LYS A 228 1.75 -22.87 -1.17
N SER A 229 1.86 -22.23 -2.33
CA SER A 229 2.01 -20.77 -2.45
C SER A 229 0.94 -19.97 -1.71
N ALA A 230 -0.33 -20.41 -1.73
CA ALA A 230 -1.40 -19.73 -0.99
C ALA A 230 -1.18 -19.79 0.53
N ASP A 231 -0.74 -20.94 1.05
CA ASP A 231 -0.44 -21.10 2.48
C ASP A 231 0.80 -20.29 2.86
N TYR A 232 1.82 -20.28 2.00
CA TYR A 232 3.02 -19.47 2.15
C TYR A 232 2.70 -17.98 2.25
N LEU A 233 1.85 -17.46 1.35
CA LEU A 233 1.45 -16.05 1.35
C LEU A 233 0.51 -15.71 2.51
N SER A 234 -0.43 -16.58 2.87
CA SER A 234 -1.26 -16.41 4.05
C SER A 234 -0.43 -16.42 5.33
N TRP A 235 0.65 -17.19 5.37
CA TRP A 235 1.59 -17.19 6.48
C TRP A 235 2.32 -15.84 6.58
N HIS A 236 2.87 -15.32 5.47
CA HIS A 236 3.62 -14.06 5.48
C HIS A 236 2.76 -12.79 5.65
N TYR A 237 1.58 -12.76 5.03
CA TYR A 237 0.78 -11.55 4.86
C TYR A 237 -0.64 -11.65 5.45
N GLY A 238 -1.04 -12.80 5.99
CA GLY A 238 -2.39 -13.09 6.46
C GLY A 238 -3.36 -13.45 5.33
N ASP A 239 -4.60 -13.84 5.66
CA ASP A 239 -5.62 -14.27 4.67
C ASP A 239 -5.93 -13.22 3.59
N ASP A 240 -5.63 -11.97 3.91
CA ASP A 240 -5.91 -10.81 3.08
C ASP A 240 -4.80 -10.52 2.05
N TRP A 241 -3.81 -11.38 1.91
CA TRP A 241 -2.65 -11.19 1.02
C TRP A 241 -3.06 -10.91 -0.44
N MET A 242 -4.18 -11.49 -0.86
CA MET A 242 -4.76 -11.32 -2.20
C MET A 242 -5.35 -9.91 -2.41
N PHE A 243 -5.66 -9.18 -1.35
CA PHE A 243 -6.16 -7.81 -1.44
C PHE A 243 -5.01 -6.81 -1.61
N LEU A 244 -5.28 -5.72 -2.33
CA LEU A 244 -4.32 -4.62 -2.45
C LEU A 244 -4.26 -3.83 -1.13
N PRO A 245 -3.06 -3.62 -0.55
CA PRO A 245 -2.94 -2.81 0.65
C PRO A 245 -3.23 -1.33 0.36
N PRO A 246 -3.68 -0.56 1.37
CA PRO A 246 -3.77 0.90 1.30
C PRO A 246 -2.45 1.54 0.84
N HIS A 247 -2.50 2.72 0.23
CA HIS A 247 -1.30 3.41 -0.28
C HIS A 247 -0.24 3.67 0.80
N SER A 248 -0.64 3.90 2.06
CA SER A 248 0.25 4.12 3.20
C SER A 248 1.01 2.88 3.65
N GLU A 249 0.57 1.68 3.24
CA GLU A 249 1.21 0.41 3.59
C GLU A 249 2.09 -0.12 2.44
N ARG A 250 2.32 0.70 1.41
CA ARG A 250 3.15 0.36 0.25
C ARG A 250 4.53 0.97 0.45
N SER A 251 5.49 0.15 0.83
CA SER A 251 6.87 0.54 1.06
C SER A 251 7.77 0.19 -0.11
N SER A 252 8.87 0.92 -0.23
CA SER A 252 10.04 0.61 -1.06
C SER A 252 11.30 0.86 -0.23
N HIS A 253 12.43 0.30 -0.64
CA HIS A 253 13.69 0.48 0.08
C HIS A 253 14.31 1.87 -0.17
N LYS A 254 14.98 2.40 0.86
CA LYS A 254 15.82 3.60 0.73
C LYS A 254 17.21 3.18 0.29
N ALA A 255 17.57 3.49 -0.96
CA ALA A 255 18.90 3.32 -1.51
C ALA A 255 19.23 4.42 -2.52
N VAL A 256 20.53 4.61 -2.78
CA VAL A 256 20.99 5.44 -3.89
C VAL A 256 21.03 4.56 -5.13
N TYR A 257 20.18 4.88 -6.11
CA TYR A 257 20.07 4.13 -7.37
C TYR A 257 20.67 4.90 -8.55
N CYS A 258 21.47 4.20 -9.35
CA CYS A 258 21.95 4.67 -10.66
C CYS A 258 22.00 3.47 -11.63
N PHE A 259 21.44 3.61 -12.83
CA PHE A 259 21.22 2.48 -13.75
C PHE A 259 22.30 2.35 -14.82
N ASP A 260 23.15 3.35 -14.94
CA ASP A 260 24.17 3.52 -15.99
C ASP A 260 25.55 3.86 -15.43
N THR A 261 25.69 3.95 -14.10
CA THR A 261 26.96 4.18 -13.41
C THR A 261 27.22 3.06 -12.40
N PRO A 262 28.42 2.44 -12.44
CA PRO A 262 28.83 1.46 -11.44
C PRO A 262 28.92 2.05 -10.03
N TYR A 263 28.55 1.25 -9.04
CA TYR A 263 28.54 1.66 -7.63
C TYR A 263 29.90 2.12 -7.09
N THR A 264 31.00 1.63 -7.68
CA THR A 264 32.37 1.95 -7.26
C THR A 264 32.67 3.45 -7.39
N VAL A 265 32.19 4.08 -8.46
CA VAL A 265 32.36 5.53 -8.70
C VAL A 265 31.71 6.34 -7.58
N ILE A 266 30.47 5.98 -7.23
CA ILE A 266 29.71 6.68 -6.20
C ILE A 266 30.30 6.43 -4.81
N LYS A 267 30.75 5.21 -4.50
CA LYS A 267 31.44 4.91 -3.23
C LYS A 267 32.75 5.68 -3.09
N GLU A 268 33.59 5.72 -4.13
CA GLU A 268 34.85 6.47 -4.12
C GLU A 268 34.65 7.97 -3.90
N GLU A 269 33.57 8.54 -4.46
CA GLU A 269 33.20 9.92 -4.20
C GLU A 269 32.71 10.11 -2.76
N ALA A 270 31.82 9.24 -2.27
CA ALA A 270 31.29 9.30 -0.91
C ALA A 270 32.40 9.19 0.15
N TYR A 271 33.39 8.33 -0.06
CA TYR A 271 34.53 8.11 0.86
C TYR A 271 35.44 9.34 1.00
N LYS A 272 35.31 10.37 0.17
CA LYS A 272 36.02 11.65 0.37
C LYS A 272 35.45 12.47 1.53
N TYR A 273 34.20 12.21 1.93
CA TYR A 273 33.48 12.99 2.93
C TYR A 273 33.52 12.37 4.33
N TYR A 274 33.92 11.10 4.47
CA TYR A 274 33.98 10.41 5.76
C TYR A 274 34.99 9.26 5.79
N ASP A 275 35.46 8.92 6.99
CA ASP A 275 36.33 7.76 7.22
C ASP A 275 35.51 6.50 7.53
N VAL A 276 35.58 5.51 6.63
CA VAL A 276 34.89 4.21 6.75
C VAL A 276 35.26 3.47 8.05
N ASN A 277 36.53 3.46 8.44
CA ASN A 277 37.01 2.78 9.65
C ASN A 277 36.50 3.48 10.91
N GLU A 278 36.42 4.81 10.90
CA GLU A 278 35.85 5.57 12.01
C GLU A 278 34.38 5.21 12.22
N ILE A 279 33.57 5.22 11.15
CA ILE A 279 32.15 4.86 11.22
C ILE A 279 31.96 3.40 11.63
N TYR A 280 32.73 2.48 11.06
CA TYR A 280 32.72 1.07 11.43
C TYR A 280 32.97 0.88 12.94
N ASN A 281 33.96 1.58 13.49
CA ASN A 281 34.26 1.57 14.93
C ASN A 281 33.13 2.17 15.77
N LYS A 282 32.44 3.21 15.29
CA LYS A 282 31.23 3.77 15.94
C LYS A 282 30.12 2.73 16.01
N PHE A 283 29.84 2.01 14.91
CA PHE A 283 28.85 0.92 14.91
C PHE A 283 29.19 -0.17 15.92
N LEU A 284 30.46 -0.59 15.99
CA LEU A 284 30.90 -1.59 16.97
C LEU A 284 30.71 -1.13 18.42
N LYS A 285 31.04 0.13 18.74
CA LYS A 285 30.82 0.71 20.08
C LYS A 285 29.33 0.76 20.41
N ARG A 286 28.49 1.22 19.47
CA ARG A 286 27.02 1.23 19.60
C ARG A 286 26.48 -0.16 19.89
N LYS A 287 26.92 -1.17 19.12
CA LYS A 287 26.51 -2.58 19.34
C LYS A 287 26.85 -3.08 20.74
N VAL A 288 28.05 -2.78 21.25
CA VAL A 288 28.45 -3.14 22.62
C VAL A 288 27.52 -2.50 23.66
N LEU A 289 27.21 -1.21 23.50
CA LEU A 289 26.28 -0.50 24.39
C LEU A 289 24.87 -1.11 24.34
N LEU A 290 24.37 -1.44 23.15
CA LEU A 290 23.07 -2.11 22.98
C LEU A 290 23.04 -3.47 23.68
N PHE A 291 24.09 -4.28 23.56
CA PHE A 291 24.19 -5.54 24.31
C PHE A 291 24.15 -5.32 25.84
N LEU A 292 24.93 -4.37 26.36
CA LEU A 292 24.95 -4.06 27.80
C LEU A 292 23.59 -3.53 28.29
N GLY A 293 22.89 -2.73 27.49
CA GLY A 293 21.56 -2.18 27.79
C GLY A 293 20.38 -3.13 27.48
N MET A 294 20.64 -4.28 26.87
CA MET A 294 19.60 -5.18 26.33
C MET A 294 18.59 -5.64 27.37
N TYR A 295 19.05 -6.12 28.53
CA TYR A 295 18.17 -6.66 29.56
C TYR A 295 17.32 -5.59 30.25
N PRO A 296 17.89 -4.46 30.72
CA PRO A 296 17.10 -3.37 31.29
C PRO A 296 16.07 -2.81 30.29
N TRP A 297 16.49 -2.52 29.05
CA TRP A 297 15.60 -1.93 28.05
C TRP A 297 14.41 -2.84 27.71
N GLN A 298 14.67 -4.12 27.43
CA GLN A 298 13.60 -5.09 27.16
C GLN A 298 12.73 -5.34 28.40
N PHE A 299 13.28 -5.29 29.62
CA PHE A 299 12.48 -5.42 30.84
C PHE A 299 11.43 -4.30 30.95
N PHE A 300 11.82 -3.03 30.76
CA PHE A 300 10.87 -1.92 30.81
C PHE A 300 9.83 -2.00 29.69
N LYS A 301 10.25 -2.36 28.47
CA LYS A 301 9.33 -2.59 27.35
C LYS A 301 8.29 -3.67 27.67
N ASP A 302 8.73 -4.78 28.28
CA ASP A 302 7.87 -5.89 28.67
C ASP A 302 6.91 -5.50 29.80
N CYS A 303 7.38 -4.76 30.80
CA CYS A 303 6.55 -4.25 31.89
C CYS A 303 5.46 -3.31 31.38
N ARG A 304 5.78 -2.37 30.47
CA ARG A 304 4.80 -1.48 29.84
C ARG A 304 3.76 -2.26 29.05
N ALA A 305 4.19 -3.21 28.23
CA ALA A 305 3.28 -4.04 27.44
C ALA A 305 2.36 -4.90 28.33
N GLN A 306 2.89 -5.47 29.42
CA GLN A 306 2.10 -6.23 30.40
C GLN A 306 1.08 -5.34 31.11
N LEU A 307 1.48 -4.14 31.55
CA LEU A 307 0.57 -3.18 32.18
C LEU A 307 -0.56 -2.79 31.22
N SER A 308 -0.22 -2.44 29.97
CA SER A 308 -1.19 -2.18 28.90
C SER A 308 -2.14 -3.36 28.71
N GLY A 309 -1.62 -4.58 28.63
CA GLY A 309 -2.43 -5.79 28.51
C GLY A 309 -3.39 -6.01 29.70
N ILE A 310 -2.98 -5.69 30.93
CA ILE A 310 -3.85 -5.77 32.11
C ILE A 310 -4.97 -4.73 32.03
N ILE A 311 -4.63 -3.47 31.73
CA ILE A 311 -5.60 -2.37 31.60
C ILE A 311 -6.64 -2.71 30.52
N LEU A 312 -6.18 -3.12 29.34
CA LEU A 312 -7.05 -3.48 28.22
C LEU A 312 -7.87 -4.73 28.50
N SER A 313 -7.34 -5.72 29.24
CA SER A 313 -8.13 -6.87 29.68
C SER A 313 -9.26 -6.46 30.61
N LEU A 314 -9.02 -5.54 31.55
CA LEU A 314 -10.04 -5.03 32.47
C LEU A 314 -11.11 -4.22 31.73
N LYS A 315 -10.69 -3.32 30.83
CA LYS A 315 -11.57 -2.56 29.94
C LYS A 315 -12.48 -3.49 29.13
N ASN A 316 -11.90 -4.41 28.36
CA ASN A 316 -12.66 -5.30 27.49
C ASN A 316 -13.57 -6.26 28.29
N ASN A 317 -13.12 -6.79 29.43
CA ASN A 317 -14.00 -7.58 30.30
C ASN A 317 -15.21 -6.79 30.80
N ARG A 318 -14.99 -5.55 31.23
CA ARG A 318 -16.07 -4.71 31.76
C ARG A 318 -17.12 -4.42 30.70
N ILE A 319 -16.70 -4.03 29.50
CA ILE A 319 -17.59 -3.74 28.36
C ILE A 319 -18.34 -5.02 27.97
N LEU A 320 -17.63 -6.11 27.68
CA LEU A 320 -18.24 -7.34 27.20
C LEU A 320 -19.13 -8.01 28.25
N LYS A 321 -18.87 -7.83 29.55
CA LYS A 321 -19.72 -8.34 30.62
C LYS A 321 -21.05 -7.56 30.72
N LYS A 322 -21.04 -6.25 30.43
CA LYS A 322 -22.28 -5.45 30.38
C LYS A 322 -23.17 -5.82 29.21
N LEU A 323 -22.57 -6.28 28.11
CA LEU A 323 -23.25 -6.67 26.88
C LEU A 323 -23.45 -8.19 26.74
N ASP A 324 -23.29 -8.97 27.82
CA ASP A 324 -23.26 -10.44 27.72
C ASP A 324 -24.60 -11.05 27.24
N SER A 325 -25.71 -10.37 27.55
CA SER A 325 -27.06 -10.68 27.04
C SER A 325 -27.22 -10.37 25.55
N GLU A 326 -26.75 -9.20 25.13
CA GLU A 326 -26.81 -8.71 23.75
C GLU A 326 -25.91 -9.56 22.85
N ILE A 327 -24.73 -9.95 23.33
CA ILE A 327 -23.81 -10.88 22.64
C ILE A 327 -24.50 -12.22 22.40
N LEU A 328 -25.18 -12.78 23.40
CA LEU A 328 -25.93 -14.04 23.24
C LEU A 328 -27.06 -13.91 22.24
N ALA A 329 -27.90 -12.89 22.40
CA ALA A 329 -29.05 -12.67 21.53
C ALA A 329 -28.60 -12.44 20.07
N ALA A 330 -27.53 -11.67 19.85
CA ALA A 330 -26.95 -11.47 18.52
C ALA A 330 -26.31 -12.74 17.94
N TYR A 331 -25.67 -13.56 18.78
CA TYR A 331 -25.10 -14.83 18.36
C TYR A 331 -26.17 -15.85 17.96
N GLU A 332 -27.22 -16.01 18.76
CA GLU A 332 -28.34 -16.92 18.48
C GLU A 332 -29.15 -16.48 17.26
N ALA A 333 -29.36 -15.17 17.10
CA ALA A 333 -30.04 -14.58 15.94
C ALA A 333 -29.14 -14.47 14.69
N ARG A 334 -27.85 -14.82 14.78
CA ARG A 334 -26.87 -14.68 13.69
C ARG A 334 -26.71 -13.25 13.16
N HIS A 335 -26.85 -12.25 14.03
CA HIS A 335 -26.67 -10.83 13.70
C HIS A 335 -25.17 -10.46 13.73
N TYR A 336 -24.43 -10.87 12.71
CA TYR A 336 -22.98 -10.72 12.65
C TYR A 336 -22.48 -9.27 12.70
N ASN A 337 -23.19 -8.33 12.09
CA ASN A 337 -22.83 -6.91 12.18
C ASN A 337 -22.82 -6.41 13.64
N ALA A 338 -23.87 -6.74 14.41
CA ALA A 338 -23.95 -6.36 15.82
C ALA A 338 -22.80 -6.96 16.63
N LEU A 339 -22.50 -8.26 16.41
CA LEU A 339 -21.34 -8.90 17.05
C LEU A 339 -20.02 -8.23 16.64
N LEU A 340 -19.85 -7.87 15.37
CA LEU A 340 -18.65 -7.19 14.88
C LEU A 340 -18.49 -5.85 15.59
N ILE A 341 -19.54 -5.03 15.69
CA ILE A 341 -19.53 -3.76 16.41
C ILE A 341 -19.13 -3.98 17.89
N ILE A 342 -19.73 -4.96 18.57
CA ILE A 342 -19.43 -5.27 19.98
C ILE A 342 -17.96 -5.70 20.17
N PHE A 343 -17.45 -6.59 19.31
CA PHE A 343 -16.09 -7.13 19.44
C PHE A 343 -15.00 -6.26 18.81
N THR A 344 -15.34 -5.23 18.04
CA THR A 344 -14.36 -4.38 17.33
C THR A 344 -13.29 -3.84 18.26
N SER A 345 -13.68 -3.32 19.43
CA SER A 345 -12.74 -2.79 20.43
C SER A 345 -11.75 -3.87 20.92
N PHE A 346 -12.25 -5.05 21.25
CA PHE A 346 -11.42 -6.18 21.68
C PHE A 346 -10.49 -6.69 20.56
N ILE A 347 -11.02 -6.82 19.34
CA ILE A 347 -10.25 -7.26 18.18
C ILE A 347 -9.10 -6.27 17.93
N ASN A 348 -9.39 -4.96 17.89
CA ASN A 348 -8.37 -3.94 17.69
C ASN A 348 -7.34 -3.92 18.81
N ASP A 349 -7.78 -3.98 20.08
CA ASP A 349 -6.89 -4.02 21.23
C ASP A 349 -5.98 -5.25 21.22
N GLN A 350 -6.52 -6.45 20.97
CA GLN A 350 -5.73 -7.68 20.91
C GLN A 350 -4.75 -7.67 19.74
N ASN A 351 -5.06 -7.00 18.62
CA ASN A 351 -4.19 -6.87 17.46
C ASN A 351 -3.09 -5.81 17.60
N LYS A 352 -3.04 -5.04 18.69
CA LYS A 352 -1.96 -4.06 18.91
C LYS A 352 -0.59 -4.75 18.87
N ARG A 353 0.34 -4.18 18.10
CA ARG A 353 1.67 -4.76 17.83
C ARG A 353 2.49 -5.02 19.10
N ASN A 354 2.35 -4.16 20.11
CA ASN A 354 3.00 -4.32 21.41
C ASN A 354 2.43 -5.48 22.26
N LEU A 355 1.25 -6.02 21.93
CA LEU A 355 0.63 -7.16 22.62
C LEU A 355 0.81 -8.46 21.86
N ILE A 356 0.31 -8.54 20.62
CA ILE A 356 0.29 -9.79 19.83
C ILE A 356 1.56 -10.03 19.02
N GLY A 357 2.29 -8.95 18.71
CA GLY A 357 3.39 -8.93 17.75
C GLY A 357 2.98 -9.23 16.31
N ARG A 358 3.95 -9.14 15.41
CA ARG A 358 3.83 -9.48 13.99
C ARG A 358 5.07 -10.26 13.56
N GLU A 359 4.96 -11.03 12.48
CA GLU A 359 6.08 -11.79 11.91
C GLU A 359 7.00 -10.91 11.06
N ASP A 360 7.34 -9.73 11.60
CA ASP A 360 8.16 -8.72 10.96
C ASP A 360 9.30 -8.28 11.91
N TYR A 361 10.21 -7.47 11.37
CA TYR A 361 11.48 -7.13 12.01
C TYR A 361 11.30 -6.54 13.41
N PHE A 362 10.23 -5.77 13.63
CA PHE A 362 9.98 -5.04 14.88
C PHE A 362 8.99 -5.76 15.81
N GLY A 363 8.10 -6.59 15.27
CA GLY A 363 7.03 -7.27 15.97
C GLY A 363 7.38 -8.66 16.50
N ILE A 364 8.46 -9.28 16.00
CA ILE A 364 8.67 -10.72 16.18
C ILE A 364 8.88 -11.16 17.64
N ASN A 365 9.48 -10.31 18.48
CA ASN A 365 9.65 -10.64 19.90
C ASN A 365 8.28 -10.84 20.59
N ARG A 366 7.34 -9.91 20.38
CA ARG A 366 5.97 -10.04 20.88
C ARG A 366 5.23 -11.16 20.17
N PHE A 367 5.54 -11.45 18.92
CA PHE A 367 4.93 -12.56 18.20
C PHE A 367 5.25 -13.92 18.85
N ARG A 368 6.49 -14.13 19.32
CA ARG A 368 6.85 -15.35 20.09
C ARG A 368 6.43 -15.29 21.56
N LYS A 369 6.26 -14.09 22.12
CA LYS A 369 5.86 -13.87 23.52
C LYS A 369 4.59 -13.00 23.58
N PRO A 370 3.47 -13.46 23.03
CA PRO A 370 2.27 -12.63 22.91
C PRO A 370 1.66 -12.37 24.28
N ILE A 371 0.89 -11.31 24.39
CA ILE A 371 0.07 -10.99 25.55
C ILE A 371 -1.39 -11.29 25.19
N TYR A 372 -1.98 -12.20 25.96
CA TYR A 372 -3.39 -12.55 25.83
C TYR A 372 -4.24 -11.58 26.65
N LEU A 373 -5.16 -10.88 25.98
CA LEU A 373 -6.19 -10.10 26.65
C LEU A 373 -7.23 -11.04 27.24
N LYS A 374 -7.28 -11.11 28.57
CA LYS A 374 -8.14 -12.07 29.26
C LYS A 374 -9.59 -11.63 29.12
N ILE A 375 -10.41 -12.39 28.41
CA ILE A 375 -11.88 -12.27 28.42
C ILE A 375 -12.56 -13.58 28.84
N SER A 376 -13.88 -13.57 29.03
CA SER A 376 -14.65 -14.78 29.34
C SER A 376 -14.49 -15.82 28.21
N ASN A 377 -14.47 -17.12 28.55
CA ASN A 377 -14.29 -18.18 27.55
C ASN A 377 -15.43 -18.17 26.50
N LYS A 378 -16.65 -17.87 26.94
CA LYS A 378 -17.83 -17.71 26.08
C LYS A 378 -17.64 -16.59 25.05
N ASN A 379 -17.25 -15.38 25.50
CA ASN A 379 -17.10 -14.23 24.61
C ASN A 379 -15.89 -14.41 23.69
N PHE A 380 -14.82 -15.05 24.18
CA PHE A 380 -13.70 -15.47 23.33
C PHE A 380 -14.14 -16.42 22.22
N TYR A 381 -14.88 -17.48 22.56
CA TYR A 381 -15.37 -18.44 21.58
C TYR A 381 -16.26 -17.76 20.52
N ILE A 382 -17.22 -16.92 20.93
CA ILE A 382 -18.10 -16.19 20.01
C ILE A 382 -17.29 -15.26 19.10
N CYS A 383 -16.32 -14.53 19.65
CA CYS A 383 -15.44 -13.66 18.86
C CYS A 383 -14.64 -14.44 17.82
N VAL A 384 -14.00 -15.56 18.19
CA VAL A 384 -13.22 -16.36 17.24
C VAL A 384 -14.12 -17.04 16.20
N LYS A 385 -15.32 -17.48 16.60
CA LYS A 385 -16.32 -18.03 15.68
C LYS A 385 -16.77 -16.98 14.68
N LEU A 386 -17.05 -15.75 15.13
CA LEU A 386 -17.37 -14.61 14.27
C LEU A 386 -16.25 -14.37 13.25
N LEU A 387 -15.00 -14.24 13.70
CA LEU A 387 -13.84 -14.04 12.82
C LEU A 387 -13.73 -15.15 11.77
N THR A 388 -13.96 -16.40 12.16
CA THR A 388 -13.97 -17.55 11.24
C THR A 388 -15.12 -17.46 10.23
N THR A 389 -16.31 -17.02 10.66
CA THR A 389 -17.50 -16.88 9.80
C THR A 389 -17.29 -15.79 8.74
N ILE A 390 -16.75 -14.64 9.13
CA ILE A 390 -16.48 -13.51 8.21
C ILE A 390 -15.20 -13.71 7.35
N GLY A 391 -14.53 -14.85 7.48
CA GLY A 391 -13.36 -15.21 6.67
C GLY A 391 -12.01 -14.70 7.17
N LYS A 392 -11.91 -14.17 8.40
CA LYS A 392 -10.65 -13.77 9.07
C LYS A 392 -10.03 -14.96 9.83
N THR A 393 -9.78 -16.05 9.11
CA THR A 393 -9.36 -17.35 9.64
C THR A 393 -7.96 -17.36 10.25
N SER A 394 -6.97 -16.68 9.66
CA SER A 394 -5.61 -16.52 10.20
C SER A 394 -5.62 -15.74 11.50
N GLN A 395 -6.44 -14.68 11.59
CA GLN A 395 -6.61 -13.92 12.83
C GLN A 395 -7.29 -14.78 13.91
N ALA A 396 -8.34 -15.51 13.55
CA ALA A 396 -9.03 -16.45 14.45
C ALA A 396 -8.07 -17.53 14.98
N LEU A 397 -7.27 -18.15 14.09
CA LEU A 397 -6.26 -19.14 14.44
C LEU A 397 -5.20 -18.55 15.38
N ARG A 398 -4.73 -17.34 15.07
CA ARG A 398 -3.73 -16.64 15.88
C ARG A 398 -4.25 -16.37 17.29
N PHE A 399 -5.50 -15.94 17.43
CA PHE A 399 -6.12 -15.71 18.74
C PHE A 399 -6.18 -17.01 19.56
N ILE A 400 -6.58 -18.12 18.93
CA ILE A 400 -6.59 -19.44 19.57
C ILE A 400 -5.17 -19.84 20.02
N GLN A 401 -4.16 -19.71 19.14
CA GLN A 401 -2.77 -20.08 19.45
C GLN A 401 -2.22 -19.28 20.63
N ILE A 402 -2.52 -17.98 20.72
CA ILE A 402 -2.10 -17.12 21.83
C ILE A 402 -2.73 -17.60 23.14
N LYS A 403 -4.04 -17.88 23.12
CA LYS A 403 -4.74 -18.39 24.29
C LYS A 403 -4.20 -19.76 24.72
N GLU A 404 -3.98 -20.67 23.77
CA GLU A 404 -3.39 -21.99 23.99
C GLU A 404 -2.02 -21.88 24.68
N GLN A 405 -1.16 -20.97 24.20
CA GLN A 405 0.16 -20.72 24.79
C GLN A 405 0.12 -20.13 26.22
N LYS A 406 -0.93 -19.38 26.58
CA LYS A 406 -0.97 -18.61 27.83
C LYS A 406 -1.90 -19.15 28.91
N LYS A 407 -2.99 -19.79 28.53
CA LYS A 407 -4.06 -20.24 29.43
C LYS A 407 -4.55 -21.66 29.12
N GLY A 408 -4.16 -22.22 27.97
CA GLY A 408 -4.79 -23.42 27.41
C GLY A 408 -6.13 -23.10 26.75
N ILE A 409 -6.63 -24.06 25.98
CA ILE A 409 -7.92 -23.98 25.27
C ILE A 409 -8.84 -25.13 25.70
N ASN A 410 -10.15 -24.90 25.65
CA ASN A 410 -11.15 -25.92 25.98
C ASN A 410 -11.50 -26.78 24.75
N GLU A 411 -12.36 -27.79 24.93
CA GLU A 411 -12.77 -28.72 23.86
C GLU A 411 -13.44 -28.01 22.67
N GLN A 412 -14.34 -27.05 22.91
CA GLN A 412 -15.00 -26.30 21.85
C GLN A 412 -13.99 -25.46 21.03
N GLU A 413 -13.01 -24.87 21.71
CA GLU A 413 -11.92 -24.11 21.08
C GLU A 413 -10.96 -25.03 20.30
N GLN A 414 -10.74 -26.25 20.77
CA GLN A 414 -9.97 -27.28 20.04
C GLN A 414 -10.69 -27.70 18.76
N ILE A 415 -12.01 -27.90 18.82
CA ILE A 415 -12.83 -28.21 17.64
C ILE A 415 -12.79 -27.04 16.65
N LEU A 416 -12.91 -25.79 17.13
CA LEU A 416 -12.82 -24.61 16.28
C LEU A 416 -11.44 -24.44 15.65
N LYS A 417 -10.36 -24.71 16.40
CA LYS A 417 -8.99 -24.75 15.86
C LYS A 417 -8.88 -25.76 14.73
N LYS A 418 -9.39 -26.97 14.93
CA LYS A 418 -9.40 -28.02 13.90
C LYS A 418 -10.19 -27.58 12.67
N TYR A 419 -11.38 -27.00 12.85
CA TYR A 419 -12.19 -26.46 11.75
C TYR A 419 -11.38 -25.47 10.88
N ILE A 420 -10.66 -24.54 11.51
CA ILE A 420 -9.86 -23.55 10.78
C ILE A 420 -8.71 -24.22 10.00
N LEU A 421 -8.04 -25.20 10.61
CA LEU A 421 -6.97 -25.95 9.95
C LEU A 421 -7.49 -26.82 8.79
N ASP A 422 -8.66 -27.43 8.94
CA ASP A 422 -9.31 -28.22 7.88
C ASP A 422 -9.73 -27.31 6.71
N LEU A 423 -10.20 -26.09 6.99
CA LEU A 423 -10.48 -25.08 5.96
C LEU A 423 -9.21 -24.67 5.21
N GLN A 424 -8.11 -24.41 5.91
CA GLN A 424 -6.82 -24.13 5.27
C GLN A 424 -6.38 -25.31 4.39
N LYS A 425 -6.46 -26.55 4.90
CA LYS A 425 -6.17 -27.77 4.12
C LYS A 425 -7.01 -27.85 2.85
N ALA A 426 -8.30 -27.56 2.92
CA ALA A 426 -9.19 -27.60 1.76
C ALA A 426 -8.80 -26.55 0.70
N ILE A 427 -8.38 -25.36 1.12
CA ILE A 427 -7.85 -24.32 0.22
C ILE A 427 -6.57 -24.82 -0.47
N SER A 428 -5.63 -25.42 0.28
CA SER A 428 -4.39 -25.96 -0.28
C SER A 428 -4.66 -27.08 -1.29
N LEU A 429 -5.63 -27.96 -1.02
CA LEU A 429 -6.03 -29.03 -1.93
C LEU A 429 -6.65 -28.47 -3.22
N TYR A 430 -7.52 -27.46 -3.11
CA TYR A 430 -8.07 -26.76 -4.27
C TYR A 430 -6.96 -26.12 -5.13
N ALA A 431 -5.99 -25.45 -4.51
CA ALA A 431 -4.86 -24.83 -5.21
C ALA A 431 -3.92 -25.86 -5.89
N SER A 432 -3.93 -27.10 -5.39
CA SER A 432 -3.18 -28.24 -5.92
C SER A 432 -3.99 -29.08 -6.92
N ASP A 433 -5.11 -28.56 -7.42
CA ASP A 433 -6.00 -29.21 -8.38
C ASP A 433 -6.61 -30.56 -7.88
N ASN A 434 -6.58 -30.81 -6.57
CA ASN A 434 -7.17 -32.00 -5.93
C ASN A 434 -8.60 -31.71 -5.43
N PHE A 435 -9.50 -31.52 -6.39
CA PHE A 435 -10.86 -31.03 -6.14
C PHE A 435 -11.76 -32.02 -5.39
N ASP A 436 -11.57 -33.32 -5.55
CA ASP A 436 -12.41 -34.34 -4.92
C ASP A 436 -12.17 -34.40 -3.40
N GLU A 437 -10.91 -34.43 -2.96
CA GLU A 437 -10.58 -34.39 -1.53
C GLU A 437 -10.97 -33.05 -0.90
N ALA A 438 -10.75 -31.93 -1.62
CA ALA A 438 -11.21 -30.62 -1.18
C ALA A 438 -12.73 -30.57 -0.99
N THR A 439 -13.49 -31.19 -1.90
CA THR A 439 -14.96 -31.26 -1.82
C THR A 439 -15.45 -31.93 -0.54
N VAL A 440 -14.86 -33.08 -0.19
CA VAL A 440 -15.23 -33.84 1.01
C VAL A 440 -15.04 -32.98 2.27
N ILE A 441 -13.89 -32.32 2.39
CA ILE A 441 -13.59 -31.47 3.54
C ILE A 441 -14.53 -30.26 3.59
N VAL A 442 -14.75 -29.58 2.47
CA VAL A 442 -15.61 -28.39 2.43
C VAL A 442 -17.07 -28.72 2.77
N ASP A 443 -17.57 -29.88 2.32
CA ASP A 443 -18.93 -30.30 2.65
C ASP A 443 -19.08 -30.59 4.15
N ASP A 444 -18.06 -31.18 4.79
CA ASP A 444 -18.07 -31.38 6.24
C ASP A 444 -17.92 -30.06 7.02
N LEU A 445 -17.14 -29.11 6.51
CA LEU A 445 -17.05 -27.76 7.08
C LEU A 445 -18.40 -27.03 7.01
N LEU A 446 -19.08 -27.06 5.87
CA LEU A 446 -20.38 -26.41 5.69
C LEU A 446 -21.50 -27.08 6.49
N LYS A 447 -21.39 -28.38 6.82
CA LYS A 447 -22.27 -29.04 7.80
C LYS A 447 -22.05 -28.51 9.22
N GLN A 448 -20.79 -28.30 9.62
CA GLN A 448 -20.44 -27.82 10.95
C GLN A 448 -20.69 -26.31 11.16
N ASN A 449 -20.44 -25.51 10.12
CA ASN A 449 -20.67 -24.07 10.12
C ASN A 449 -21.23 -23.63 8.76
N PRO A 450 -22.55 -23.61 8.58
CA PRO A 450 -23.16 -23.29 7.29
C PRO A 450 -22.88 -21.87 6.84
N ASP A 451 -22.51 -20.96 7.74
CA ASP A 451 -22.43 -19.53 7.46
C ASP A 451 -21.00 -19.04 7.19
N CYS A 452 -20.02 -19.94 7.15
CA CYS A 452 -18.63 -19.56 6.89
C CYS A 452 -18.43 -19.10 5.44
N LEU A 453 -18.18 -17.80 5.25
CA LEU A 453 -18.09 -17.18 3.93
C LEU A 453 -16.96 -17.79 3.09
N SER A 454 -15.78 -18.02 3.68
CA SER A 454 -14.64 -18.64 3.00
C SER A 454 -14.94 -20.07 2.53
N ALA A 455 -15.68 -20.85 3.33
CA ALA A 455 -16.08 -22.21 2.93
C ALA A 455 -17.13 -22.19 1.80
N ILE A 456 -18.07 -21.24 1.83
CA ILE A 456 -19.06 -21.06 0.75
C ILE A 456 -18.37 -20.67 -0.55
N LYS A 457 -17.48 -19.67 -0.51
CA LYS A 457 -16.70 -19.23 -1.68
C LYS A 457 -15.86 -20.37 -2.23
N LEU A 458 -15.16 -21.11 -1.37
CA LEU A 458 -14.39 -22.28 -1.78
C LEU A 458 -15.25 -23.36 -2.43
N LYS A 459 -16.46 -23.62 -1.90
CA LYS A 459 -17.42 -24.55 -2.52
C LYS A 459 -17.82 -24.09 -3.92
N ILE A 460 -18.08 -22.80 -4.11
CA ILE A 460 -18.41 -22.23 -5.44
C ILE A 460 -17.23 -22.41 -6.41
N TYR A 461 -16.00 -22.15 -5.99
CA TYR A 461 -14.81 -22.36 -6.80
C TYR A 461 -14.66 -23.83 -7.23
N ILE A 462 -14.75 -24.76 -6.28
CA ILE A 462 -14.65 -26.20 -6.55
C ILE A 462 -15.75 -26.65 -7.52
N LEU A 463 -17.00 -26.29 -7.25
CA LEU A 463 -18.12 -26.62 -8.14
C LEU A 463 -17.92 -26.03 -9.53
N SER A 464 -17.43 -24.80 -9.64
CA SER A 464 -17.14 -24.15 -10.92
C SER A 464 -16.09 -24.91 -11.74
N LYS A 465 -15.04 -25.45 -11.09
CA LYS A 465 -14.03 -26.28 -11.76
C LYS A 465 -14.57 -27.64 -12.20
N LEU A 466 -15.41 -28.27 -11.40
CA LEU A 466 -16.03 -29.56 -11.72
C LEU A 466 -17.20 -29.43 -12.73
N ASN A 467 -17.68 -28.21 -13.01
CA ASN A 467 -18.86 -27.96 -13.84
C ASN A 467 -18.56 -27.94 -15.35
N SER A 468 -18.14 -29.09 -15.87
CA SER A 468 -17.78 -29.28 -17.28
C SER A 468 -18.98 -29.13 -18.24
N ASN A 469 -20.19 -29.55 -17.84
CA ASN A 469 -21.39 -29.56 -18.70
C ASN A 469 -22.54 -28.64 -18.27
N GLY A 470 -22.34 -27.75 -17.29
CA GLY A 470 -23.38 -26.85 -16.78
C GLY A 470 -24.37 -27.47 -15.80
N ILE A 471 -24.23 -28.77 -15.50
CA ILE A 471 -25.11 -29.54 -14.58
C ILE A 471 -25.13 -28.95 -13.17
N GLN A 472 -24.04 -28.31 -12.73
CA GLN A 472 -23.93 -27.73 -11.39
C GLN A 472 -24.40 -26.28 -11.29
N ASN A 473 -24.94 -25.67 -12.36
CA ASN A 473 -25.29 -24.24 -12.35
C ASN A 473 -26.29 -23.87 -11.24
N ASP A 474 -27.33 -24.67 -11.04
CA ASP A 474 -28.33 -24.42 -9.99
C ASP A 474 -27.75 -24.55 -8.58
N ASN A 475 -26.87 -25.53 -8.38
CA ASN A 475 -26.14 -25.70 -7.13
C ASN A 475 -25.20 -24.51 -6.87
N ILE A 476 -24.48 -24.03 -7.89
CA ILE A 476 -23.62 -22.85 -7.78
C ILE A 476 -24.45 -21.62 -7.43
N LEU A 477 -25.57 -21.37 -8.14
CA LEU A 477 -26.47 -20.25 -7.85
C LEU A 477 -27.03 -20.29 -6.43
N LYS A 478 -27.35 -21.49 -5.92
CA LYS A 478 -27.79 -21.67 -4.54
C LYS A 478 -26.73 -21.23 -3.54
N PHE A 479 -25.47 -21.58 -3.74
CA PHE A 479 -24.37 -21.16 -2.86
C PHE A 479 -24.05 -19.67 -3.01
N ILE A 480 -24.14 -19.10 -4.22
CA ILE A 480 -23.98 -17.66 -4.44
C ILE A 480 -25.02 -16.89 -3.63
N ARG A 481 -26.31 -17.21 -3.77
CA ARG A 481 -27.40 -16.53 -3.02
C ARG A 481 -27.17 -16.63 -1.51
N LYS A 482 -26.83 -17.83 -1.02
CA LYS A 482 -26.52 -18.04 0.39
C LYS A 482 -25.36 -17.17 0.86
N GLY A 483 -24.29 -17.05 0.06
CA GLY A 483 -23.14 -16.20 0.35
C GLY A 483 -23.51 -14.71 0.39
N GLU A 484 -24.32 -14.25 -0.56
CA GLU A 484 -24.82 -12.87 -0.61
C GLU A 484 -25.70 -12.54 0.59
N ASP A 485 -26.61 -13.42 0.97
CA ASP A 485 -27.48 -13.26 2.15
C ASP A 485 -26.61 -13.10 3.42
N ILE A 486 -25.60 -13.96 3.61
CA ILE A 486 -24.69 -13.87 4.74
C ILE A 486 -23.87 -12.57 4.67
N ASN A 487 -23.34 -12.21 3.51
CA ASN A 487 -22.59 -10.97 3.32
C ASN A 487 -23.43 -9.74 3.69
N HIS A 488 -24.70 -9.71 3.28
CA HIS A 488 -25.65 -8.67 3.66
C HIS A 488 -25.81 -8.60 5.18
N THR A 489 -26.04 -9.74 5.87
CA THR A 489 -26.16 -9.75 7.35
C THR A 489 -24.92 -9.26 8.10
N ILE A 490 -23.74 -9.34 7.48
CA ILE A 490 -22.48 -8.85 8.05
C ILE A 490 -22.35 -7.32 7.91
N TYR A 491 -22.79 -6.75 6.79
CA TYR A 491 -22.49 -5.36 6.43
C TYR A 491 -23.69 -4.39 6.52
N THR A 492 -24.92 -4.87 6.75
CA THR A 492 -26.08 -3.99 6.92
C THR A 492 -26.39 -3.66 8.38
N SER A 493 -26.73 -2.39 8.64
CA SER A 493 -27.02 -1.85 9.98
C SER A 493 -28.44 -2.14 10.49
N GLU A 494 -29.33 -2.69 9.66
CA GLU A 494 -30.76 -2.85 10.02
C GLU A 494 -30.98 -3.67 11.30
N ASN A 495 -30.05 -4.57 11.64
CA ASN A 495 -30.14 -5.42 12.82
C ASN A 495 -29.38 -4.89 14.04
N SER A 496 -28.53 -3.87 13.91
CA SER A 496 -27.75 -3.34 15.04
C SER A 496 -28.58 -2.44 15.97
N ASP A 497 -29.61 -1.78 15.44
CA ASP A 497 -30.45 -0.85 16.19
C ASP A 497 -31.33 -1.55 17.26
N ASN A 498 -31.46 -2.88 17.17
CA ASN A 498 -32.21 -3.71 18.13
C ASN A 498 -31.42 -4.01 19.42
N TYR A 499 -30.15 -3.61 19.51
CA TYR A 499 -29.28 -3.86 20.66
C TYR A 499 -28.92 -2.55 21.37
N ASN A 500 -28.76 -2.60 22.69
CA ASN A 500 -28.37 -1.43 23.48
C ASN A 500 -26.86 -1.11 23.35
N LEU A 501 -26.44 -0.74 22.14
CA LEU A 501 -25.06 -0.43 21.80
C LEU A 501 -24.61 0.96 22.28
N SER A 502 -25.51 1.77 22.85
CA SER A 502 -25.21 3.10 23.40
C SER A 502 -24.10 3.09 24.46
N ILE A 503 -23.92 1.95 25.15
CA ILE A 503 -22.87 1.70 26.15
C ILE A 503 -21.47 1.82 25.53
N LEU A 504 -21.31 1.52 24.24
CA LEU A 504 -20.02 1.62 23.53
C LEU A 504 -19.58 3.07 23.33
N ASN A 505 -20.52 4.01 23.18
CA ASN A 505 -20.21 5.43 22.97
C ASN A 505 -19.75 6.14 24.25
N ASN A 506 -20.29 5.75 25.40
CA ASN A 506 -19.99 6.39 26.70
C ASN A 506 -18.69 5.87 27.37
N GLU A 507 -18.20 4.68 27.02
CA GLU A 507 -16.96 4.12 27.61
C GLU A 507 -15.71 4.31 26.71
N ASN A 508 -15.84 4.93 25.53
CA ASN A 508 -14.69 5.34 24.71
C ASN A 508 -14.08 6.70 25.15
N GLU A 509 -14.80 7.53 25.91
CA GLU A 509 -14.29 8.83 26.41
C GLU A 509 -13.36 8.71 27.63
N TYR A 510 -13.38 7.59 28.35
CA TYR A 510 -12.48 7.34 29.48
C TYR A 510 -11.30 6.46 29.05
N ASN A 511 -10.09 7.04 29.05
CA ASN A 511 -8.75 6.42 29.15
C ASN A 511 -7.75 6.68 28.01
N GLU A 512 -8.07 7.45 26.97
CA GLU A 512 -7.03 7.81 25.98
C GLU A 512 -5.92 8.67 26.60
N SER A 513 -6.24 9.57 27.55
CA SER A 513 -5.25 10.42 28.21
C SER A 513 -4.32 9.69 29.20
N GLU A 514 -4.79 8.64 29.87
CA GLU A 514 -3.97 7.82 30.78
C GLU A 514 -3.11 6.77 30.05
N ILE A 515 -3.56 6.32 28.87
CA ILE A 515 -2.83 5.35 28.03
C ILE A 515 -1.83 6.06 27.10
N ALA A 516 -2.15 7.26 26.60
CA ALA A 516 -1.25 8.04 25.73
C ALA A 516 0.08 8.40 26.42
N GLY A 517 0.09 8.56 27.75
CA GLY A 517 1.32 8.76 28.53
C GLY A 517 2.27 7.56 28.55
N LEU A 518 1.84 6.38 28.08
CA LEU A 518 2.62 5.14 27.97
C LEU A 518 3.00 4.78 26.53
N GLU A 519 2.48 5.50 25.53
CA GLU A 519 2.70 5.25 24.09
C GLU A 519 3.81 6.12 23.48
N TYR A 520 4.37 7.09 24.22
CA TYR A 520 5.54 7.84 23.77
C TYR A 520 6.84 7.06 24.00
N ASP A 521 7.29 6.39 22.95
CA ASP A 521 8.71 6.28 22.57
C ASP A 521 8.75 6.11 21.03
N ASN A 522 8.52 7.20 20.31
CA ASN A 522 9.06 7.38 18.96
C ASN A 522 10.55 7.68 19.10
N ASP A 523 11.34 6.65 19.42
CA ASP A 523 12.78 6.70 19.19
C ASP A 523 13.03 6.48 17.70
N ASN A 524 12.96 7.58 16.96
CA ASN A 524 13.47 7.71 15.61
C ASN A 524 14.91 7.19 15.53
N LEU A 525 15.07 5.99 14.99
CA LEU A 525 16.09 5.69 13.98
C LEU A 525 15.37 4.88 12.90
N ASP A 526 14.82 5.62 11.95
CA ASP A 526 14.10 5.19 10.75
C ASP A 526 12.79 4.43 10.98
N ASP A 527 11.70 5.14 11.29
CA ASP A 527 10.33 4.61 11.16
C ASP A 527 9.36 5.77 10.90
N GLU A 528 9.10 6.06 9.62
CA GLU A 528 7.95 6.87 9.17
C GLU A 528 6.69 6.01 8.90
N ASP A 529 6.71 4.72 9.26
CA ASP A 529 5.62 3.77 8.96
C ASP A 529 4.62 3.62 10.12
N TYR A 530 4.06 4.76 10.55
CA TYR A 530 2.95 4.79 11.51
C TYR A 530 1.61 4.93 10.78
N TYR A 531 1.16 3.86 10.12
CA TYR A 531 -0.27 3.65 9.86
C TYR A 531 -0.61 2.19 10.16
N ILE A 532 -1.00 1.97 11.41
CA ILE A 532 -1.73 0.75 11.78
C ILE A 532 -3.05 0.79 11.03
N THR A 533 -3.36 -0.31 10.35
CA THR A 533 -4.68 -0.83 10.01
C THR A 533 -5.77 -0.37 10.99
N SER A 534 -6.25 0.86 10.85
CA SER A 534 -7.67 1.09 10.89
C SER A 534 -8.15 0.47 9.59
N ILE A 535 -9.02 -0.53 9.72
CA ILE A 535 -10.02 -0.68 8.67
C ILE A 535 -10.59 0.74 8.56
N SER A 536 -10.39 1.40 7.41
CA SER A 536 -11.35 2.39 6.97
C SER A 536 -12.67 1.63 6.86
N LEU A 537 -13.33 1.45 8.00
CA LEU A 537 -14.77 1.48 8.03
C LEU A 537 -14.97 2.90 7.57
N LYS A 538 -15.34 3.06 6.30
CA LYS A 538 -15.98 4.27 5.85
C LYS A 538 -17.17 4.47 6.78
N THR A 539 -16.94 5.09 7.93
CA THR A 539 -17.91 5.92 8.61
C THR A 539 -17.90 7.26 7.89
N ASP A 540 -18.01 7.23 6.56
CA ASP A 540 -18.73 8.29 5.88
C ASP A 540 -20.16 8.05 6.32
N GLN A 541 -20.61 8.84 7.31
CA GLN A 541 -22.01 8.86 7.76
C GLN A 541 -23.00 9.26 6.65
N ASN A 542 -22.55 9.38 5.40
CA ASN A 542 -23.34 9.68 4.23
C ASN A 542 -22.96 8.72 3.10
N ILE A 543 -23.62 7.55 3.07
CA ILE A 543 -24.21 6.86 1.89
C ILE A 543 -24.60 5.44 2.36
N LYS A 544 -25.90 5.17 2.42
CA LYS A 544 -26.49 3.83 2.56
C LYS A 544 -26.28 3.02 1.27
N GLN A 545 -25.04 2.66 0.92
CA GLN A 545 -24.79 1.72 -0.17
C GLN A 545 -24.64 0.31 0.39
N GLU A 546 -25.47 -0.59 -0.15
CA GLU A 546 -25.34 -2.03 0.02
C GLU A 546 -23.90 -2.45 -0.33
N VAL A 547 -23.19 -3.09 0.60
CA VAL A 547 -21.82 -3.56 0.35
C VAL A 547 -21.91 -4.82 -0.53
N ILE A 548 -21.80 -4.63 -1.84
CA ILE A 548 -21.80 -5.73 -2.81
C ILE A 548 -20.39 -6.31 -2.90
N ASP A 549 -20.23 -7.59 -2.59
CA ASP A 549 -18.95 -8.30 -2.75
C ASP A 549 -18.75 -8.68 -4.23
N GLY A 550 -17.73 -8.08 -4.85
CA GLY A 550 -17.40 -8.28 -6.26
C GLY A 550 -17.09 -9.72 -6.65
N GLU A 551 -16.70 -10.60 -5.72
CA GLU A 551 -16.48 -12.02 -6.03
C GLU A 551 -17.78 -12.75 -6.38
N PHE A 552 -18.88 -12.46 -5.68
CA PHE A 552 -20.18 -13.05 -6.02
C PHE A 552 -20.70 -12.53 -7.36
N ILE A 553 -20.46 -11.26 -7.70
CA ILE A 553 -20.76 -10.71 -9.03
C ILE A 553 -19.97 -11.48 -10.09
N LYS A 554 -18.68 -11.73 -9.85
CA LYS A 554 -17.82 -12.50 -10.77
C LYS A 554 -18.34 -13.92 -10.96
N PHE A 555 -18.74 -14.63 -9.91
CA PHE A 555 -19.32 -15.98 -10.06
C PHE A 555 -20.60 -15.98 -10.89
N LYS A 556 -21.46 -14.98 -10.71
CA LYS A 556 -22.64 -14.82 -11.57
C LYS A 556 -22.25 -14.52 -13.01
N ALA A 557 -21.23 -13.70 -13.24
CA ALA A 557 -20.69 -13.42 -14.57
C ALA A 557 -20.18 -14.69 -15.26
N ASP A 558 -19.42 -15.55 -14.56
CA ASP A 558 -18.92 -16.83 -15.07
C ASP A 558 -20.07 -17.75 -15.54
N LEU A 559 -21.16 -17.81 -14.78
CA LEU A 559 -22.36 -18.57 -15.18
C LEU A 559 -23.05 -17.93 -16.38
N LYS A 560 -23.20 -16.60 -16.36
CA LYS A 560 -23.89 -15.83 -17.40
C LYS A 560 -23.15 -15.90 -18.73
N LEU A 561 -21.82 -15.99 -18.71
CA LEU A 561 -20.96 -16.04 -19.89
C LEU A 561 -21.37 -17.14 -20.90
N LYS A 562 -21.90 -18.27 -20.41
CA LYS A 562 -22.40 -19.37 -21.25
C LYS A 562 -23.71 -19.07 -21.98
N THR A 563 -24.45 -18.03 -21.56
CA THR A 563 -25.81 -17.73 -22.02
C THR A 563 -25.95 -16.35 -22.65
N ASN A 564 -25.32 -15.33 -22.08
CA ASN A 564 -25.30 -13.97 -22.59
C ASN A 564 -23.92 -13.34 -22.29
N LYS A 565 -23.12 -13.20 -23.34
CA LYS A 565 -21.77 -12.65 -23.25
C LYS A 565 -21.77 -11.16 -22.89
N ASP A 566 -22.72 -10.39 -23.40
CA ASP A 566 -22.82 -8.94 -23.15
C ASP A 566 -23.07 -8.66 -21.67
N ASP A 567 -24.08 -9.31 -21.08
CA ASP A 567 -24.37 -9.19 -19.65
C ASP A 567 -23.16 -9.62 -18.80
N ALA A 568 -22.50 -10.72 -19.18
CA ALA A 568 -21.34 -11.23 -18.45
C ALA A 568 -20.18 -10.23 -18.43
N ILE A 569 -19.89 -9.54 -19.55
CA ILE A 569 -18.83 -8.52 -19.62
C ILE A 569 -19.14 -7.35 -18.68
N LEU A 570 -20.36 -6.84 -18.68
CA LEU A 570 -20.77 -5.78 -17.75
C LEU A 570 -20.63 -6.23 -16.29
N MET A 571 -21.05 -7.45 -15.98
CA MET A 571 -20.90 -8.02 -14.64
C MET A 571 -19.43 -8.18 -14.25
N TYR A 572 -18.54 -8.58 -15.15
CA TYR A 572 -17.10 -8.58 -14.89
C TYR A 572 -16.54 -7.18 -14.60
N MET A 573 -16.97 -6.17 -15.36
CA MET A 573 -16.57 -4.78 -15.11
C MET A 573 -17.08 -4.26 -13.75
N GLN A 574 -18.30 -4.64 -13.36
CA GLN A 574 -18.85 -4.35 -12.03
C GLN A 574 -18.10 -5.10 -10.93
N ALA A 575 -17.81 -6.39 -11.13
CA ALA A 575 -17.04 -7.21 -10.20
C ALA A 575 -15.66 -6.60 -9.94
N TYR A 576 -14.96 -6.15 -10.99
CA TYR A 576 -13.65 -5.51 -10.88
C TYR A 576 -13.66 -4.27 -9.99
N LYS A 577 -14.71 -3.43 -10.10
CA LYS A 577 -14.86 -2.20 -9.28
C LYS A 577 -15.23 -2.50 -7.82
N ASN A 578 -15.95 -3.60 -7.58
CA ASN A 578 -16.47 -3.96 -6.26
C ASN A 578 -15.64 -5.02 -5.53
N THR A 579 -14.53 -5.48 -6.11
CA THR A 579 -13.60 -6.39 -5.46
C THR A 579 -12.27 -5.69 -5.19
N SER A 580 -11.73 -5.92 -4.00
CA SER A 580 -10.34 -5.60 -3.67
C SER A 580 -9.41 -6.77 -3.96
N ASN A 581 -9.95 -7.95 -4.34
CA ASN A 581 -9.17 -9.18 -4.54
C ASN A 581 -8.38 -9.07 -5.86
N GLY A 582 -7.06 -8.89 -5.74
CA GLY A 582 -6.16 -8.71 -6.88
C GLY A 582 -6.15 -9.90 -7.83
N ILE A 583 -6.35 -11.13 -7.33
CA ILE A 583 -6.42 -12.32 -8.18
C ILE A 583 -7.65 -12.25 -9.09
N ILE A 584 -8.80 -11.86 -8.53
CA ILE A 584 -10.05 -11.74 -9.30
C ILE A 584 -9.96 -10.58 -10.27
N GLN A 585 -9.35 -9.46 -9.87
CA GLN A 585 -9.06 -8.35 -10.78
C GLN A 585 -8.20 -8.81 -11.97
N LEU A 586 -7.18 -9.64 -11.74
CA LEU A 586 -6.38 -10.22 -12.82
C LEU A 586 -7.17 -11.16 -13.73
N GLU A 587 -7.97 -12.07 -13.17
CA GLU A 587 -8.80 -12.99 -13.96
C GLU A 587 -9.75 -12.22 -14.89
N ILE A 588 -10.37 -11.16 -14.38
CA ILE A 588 -11.24 -10.28 -15.16
C ILE A 588 -10.44 -9.54 -16.22
N LYS A 589 -9.29 -8.97 -15.85
CA LYS A 589 -8.42 -8.25 -16.78
C LYS A 589 -7.99 -9.13 -17.95
N ASP A 590 -7.52 -10.35 -17.69
CA ASP A 590 -7.15 -11.31 -18.74
C ASP A 590 -8.30 -11.56 -19.74
N TYR A 591 -9.51 -11.77 -19.20
CA TYR A 591 -10.68 -12.03 -20.02
C TYR A 591 -11.01 -10.82 -20.88
N VAL A 592 -10.96 -9.61 -20.30
CA VAL A 592 -11.20 -8.35 -21.00
C VAL A 592 -10.13 -8.07 -22.07
N GLU A 593 -8.86 -8.40 -21.81
CA GLU A 593 -7.79 -8.28 -22.80
C GLU A 593 -7.99 -9.26 -23.97
N LYS A 594 -8.39 -10.51 -23.70
CA LYS A 594 -8.74 -11.48 -24.76
C LYS A 594 -9.93 -11.03 -25.61
N GLU A 595 -10.90 -10.37 -24.99
CA GLU A 595 -12.12 -9.87 -25.63
C GLU A 595 -12.04 -8.40 -26.07
N TYR A 596 -10.85 -7.81 -26.03
CA TYR A 596 -10.64 -6.37 -26.21
C TYR A 596 -11.31 -5.84 -27.50
N ASN A 597 -11.04 -6.49 -28.63
CA ASN A 597 -11.59 -6.07 -29.93
C ASN A 597 -13.12 -6.15 -30.00
N PHE A 598 -13.73 -7.13 -29.31
CA PHE A 598 -15.17 -7.26 -29.24
C PHE A 598 -15.77 -6.13 -28.40
N ILE A 599 -15.19 -5.86 -27.23
CA ILE A 599 -15.63 -4.83 -26.29
C ILE A 599 -15.55 -3.44 -26.95
N ILE A 600 -14.46 -3.13 -27.64
CA ILE A 600 -14.28 -1.84 -28.36
C ILE A 600 -15.40 -1.63 -29.39
N LYS A 601 -15.63 -2.62 -30.27
CA LYS A 601 -16.69 -2.55 -31.28
C LYS A 601 -18.07 -2.37 -30.66
N LYS A 602 -18.33 -3.02 -29.52
CA LYS A 602 -19.59 -2.88 -28.79
C LYS A 602 -19.76 -1.47 -28.23
N ILE A 603 -18.71 -0.90 -27.63
CA ILE A 603 -18.74 0.49 -27.13
C ILE A 603 -19.03 1.45 -28.28
N GLU A 604 -18.32 1.33 -29.41
CA GLU A 604 -18.49 2.20 -30.58
C GLU A 604 -19.92 2.10 -31.13
N PHE A 605 -20.45 0.89 -31.30
CA PHE A 605 -21.84 0.68 -31.73
C PHE A 605 -22.85 1.32 -30.76
N LEU A 606 -22.72 1.09 -29.45
CA LEU A 606 -23.62 1.67 -28.46
C LEU A 606 -23.51 3.20 -28.39
N TYR A 607 -22.30 3.74 -28.60
CA TYR A 607 -22.05 5.18 -28.64
C TYR A 607 -22.75 5.83 -29.83
N ASP A 608 -22.67 5.23 -31.02
CA ASP A 608 -23.33 5.71 -32.22
C ASP A 608 -24.87 5.71 -32.07
N GLU A 609 -25.41 4.70 -31.38
CA GLU A 609 -26.83 4.61 -31.01
C GLU A 609 -27.24 5.54 -29.85
N LYS A 610 -26.29 6.30 -29.28
CA LYS A 610 -26.49 7.15 -28.08
C LYS A 610 -27.07 6.38 -26.89
N ASN A 611 -26.73 5.11 -26.76
CA ASN A 611 -27.18 4.27 -25.66
C ASN A 611 -26.29 4.51 -24.41
N PRO A 612 -26.86 4.86 -23.23
CA PRO A 612 -26.10 5.09 -22.00
C PRO A 612 -25.17 3.95 -21.58
N LEU A 613 -25.47 2.71 -21.98
CA LEU A 613 -24.61 1.55 -21.72
C LEU A 613 -23.20 1.71 -22.32
N SER A 614 -23.01 2.52 -23.36
CA SER A 614 -21.67 2.76 -23.91
C SER A 614 -20.73 3.37 -22.87
N PHE A 615 -21.24 4.23 -21.98
CA PHE A 615 -20.46 4.78 -20.87
C PHE A 615 -20.13 3.71 -19.83
N GLU A 616 -21.06 2.82 -19.48
CA GLU A 616 -20.78 1.75 -18.52
C GLU A 616 -19.68 0.80 -19.00
N TYR A 617 -19.73 0.39 -20.28
CA TYR A 617 -18.68 -0.42 -20.89
C TYR A 617 -17.35 0.32 -20.97
N ALA A 618 -17.36 1.59 -21.39
CA ALA A 618 -16.14 2.37 -21.54
C ALA A 618 -15.47 2.69 -20.19
N ASP A 619 -16.26 3.03 -19.17
CA ASP A 619 -15.78 3.24 -17.80
C ASP A 619 -15.25 1.94 -17.18
N GLY A 620 -15.93 0.81 -17.40
CA GLY A 620 -15.41 -0.50 -17.01
C GLY A 620 -14.07 -0.84 -17.66
N LEU A 621 -13.97 -0.67 -18.98
CA LEU A 621 -12.75 -0.92 -19.75
C LEU A 621 -11.60 -0.01 -19.30
N PHE A 622 -11.85 1.29 -19.12
CA PHE A 622 -10.85 2.25 -18.66
C PHE A 622 -10.34 1.93 -17.24
N ASN A 623 -11.21 1.51 -16.33
CA ASN A 623 -10.80 1.14 -14.97
C ASN A 623 -9.91 -0.12 -14.93
N ILE A 624 -10.12 -1.04 -15.88
CA ILE A 624 -9.34 -2.28 -16.01
C ILE A 624 -8.02 -2.03 -16.76
N LEU A 625 -8.07 -1.29 -17.86
CA LEU A 625 -6.94 -0.99 -18.75
C LEU A 625 -6.52 0.48 -18.64
N LYS A 626 -6.10 0.90 -17.44
CA LYS A 626 -5.78 2.29 -17.12
C LYS A 626 -4.67 2.94 -17.95
N THR A 627 -3.89 2.15 -18.68
CA THR A 627 -2.77 2.61 -19.52
C THR A 627 -3.08 2.52 -21.02
N ASP A 628 -4.28 2.07 -21.39
CA ASP A 628 -4.69 1.89 -22.78
C ASP A 628 -5.30 3.17 -23.36
N ASP A 629 -4.66 3.71 -24.40
CA ASP A 629 -5.02 5.01 -25.00
C ASP A 629 -6.41 4.99 -25.65
N LYS A 630 -6.77 3.88 -26.31
CA LYS A 630 -8.08 3.74 -26.96
C LYS A 630 -9.20 3.58 -25.95
N ALA A 631 -8.99 2.83 -24.86
CA ALA A 631 -9.94 2.72 -23.76
C ALA A 631 -10.19 4.08 -23.09
N CYS A 632 -9.12 4.84 -22.82
CA CYS A 632 -9.24 6.20 -22.27
C CYS A 632 -10.00 7.12 -23.22
N SER A 633 -9.65 7.14 -24.51
CA SER A 633 -10.35 7.91 -25.54
C SER A 633 -11.86 7.59 -25.59
N LEU A 634 -12.25 6.31 -25.61
CA LEU A 634 -13.66 5.92 -25.63
C LEU A 634 -14.40 6.29 -24.35
N TYR A 635 -13.75 6.11 -23.19
CA TYR A 635 -14.29 6.56 -21.91
C TYR A 635 -14.57 8.06 -21.95
N SER A 636 -13.61 8.85 -22.45
CA SER A 636 -13.75 10.29 -22.56
C SER A 636 -14.87 10.71 -23.50
N LYS A 637 -15.02 10.06 -24.66
CA LYS A 637 -16.15 10.30 -25.58
C LYS A 637 -17.49 10.03 -24.92
N CYS A 638 -17.63 8.88 -24.26
CA CYS A 638 -18.88 8.49 -23.61
C CYS A 638 -19.18 9.40 -22.42
N LYS A 639 -18.19 9.69 -21.56
CA LYS A 639 -18.33 10.61 -20.43
C LYS A 639 -18.75 12.00 -20.88
N TYR A 640 -18.15 12.51 -21.96
CA TYR A 640 -18.56 13.78 -22.54
C TYR A 640 -20.00 13.73 -23.06
N LEU A 641 -20.39 12.67 -23.80
CA LEU A 641 -21.73 12.54 -24.36
C LEU A 641 -22.83 12.46 -23.28
N PHE A 642 -22.60 11.72 -22.20
CA PHE A 642 -23.58 11.45 -21.13
C PHE A 642 -23.37 12.29 -19.86
N ARG A 643 -22.62 13.39 -19.97
CA ARG A 643 -22.40 14.35 -18.87
C ARG A 643 -23.73 14.89 -18.33
N LYS A 644 -23.84 15.01 -17.01
CA LYS A 644 -25.01 15.55 -16.30
C LYS A 644 -24.81 17.01 -15.90
N SER A 645 -23.58 17.44 -15.66
CA SER A 645 -23.24 18.80 -15.24
C SER A 645 -21.99 19.34 -15.94
N ASN A 646 -21.73 20.64 -15.76
CA ASN A 646 -20.46 21.23 -16.19
C ASN A 646 -19.27 20.75 -15.35
N GLU A 647 -19.49 20.25 -14.13
CA GLU A 647 -18.44 19.67 -13.27
C GLU A 647 -17.82 18.41 -13.89
N ASP A 648 -18.63 17.62 -14.60
CA ASP A 648 -18.17 16.41 -15.31
C ASP A 648 -17.11 16.74 -16.36
N ILE A 649 -17.17 17.93 -16.97
CA ILE A 649 -16.20 18.38 -17.98
C ILE A 649 -14.84 18.64 -17.32
N PHE A 650 -14.81 19.26 -16.13
CA PHE A 650 -13.57 19.50 -15.41
C PHE A 650 -12.94 18.18 -14.92
N SER A 651 -13.75 17.27 -14.39
CA SER A 651 -13.31 15.91 -14.02
C SER A 651 -12.73 15.17 -15.23
N LEU A 652 -13.39 15.25 -16.39
CA LEU A 652 -12.91 14.63 -17.63
C LEU A 652 -11.57 15.22 -18.10
N ILE A 653 -11.44 16.55 -18.14
CA ILE A 653 -10.18 17.21 -18.52
C ILE A 653 -9.04 16.78 -17.60
N TYR A 654 -9.31 16.69 -16.30
CA TYR A 654 -8.33 16.25 -15.33
C TYR A 654 -7.87 14.81 -15.60
N GLU A 655 -8.79 13.87 -15.77
CA GLU A 655 -8.47 12.46 -16.04
C GLU A 655 -7.68 12.29 -17.34
N LEU A 656 -8.09 13.00 -18.40
CA LEU A 656 -7.38 13.02 -19.69
C LEU A 656 -5.94 13.53 -19.53
N LYS A 657 -5.74 14.67 -18.85
CA LYS A 657 -4.40 15.23 -18.61
C LYS A 657 -3.54 14.30 -17.77
N LYS A 658 -4.12 13.72 -16.72
CA LYS A 658 -3.43 12.77 -15.85
C LYS A 658 -2.94 11.57 -16.65
N PHE A 659 -3.81 10.99 -17.48
CA PHE A 659 -3.46 9.88 -18.36
C PHE A 659 -2.30 10.25 -19.30
N ILE A 660 -2.36 11.41 -19.97
CA ILE A 660 -1.31 11.87 -20.89
C ILE A 660 0.05 12.03 -20.19
N LYS A 661 0.06 12.54 -18.94
CA LYS A 661 1.30 12.69 -18.17
C LYS A 661 1.91 11.37 -17.73
N GLU A 662 1.07 10.41 -17.38
CA GLU A 662 1.49 9.13 -16.79
C GLU A 662 1.85 8.08 -17.86
N ASN A 663 1.35 8.22 -19.10
CA ASN A 663 1.45 7.19 -20.13
C ASN A 663 2.24 7.63 -21.36
N LYS A 664 3.06 6.71 -21.89
CA LYS A 664 3.85 6.93 -23.11
C LYS A 664 2.99 7.00 -24.38
N SER A 665 1.92 6.21 -24.47
CA SER A 665 0.97 6.20 -25.59
C SER A 665 -0.27 6.99 -25.20
N HIS A 666 -0.56 8.07 -25.91
CA HIS A 666 -1.66 8.98 -25.56
C HIS A 666 -2.17 9.81 -26.76
N GLU A 667 -1.92 9.38 -28.00
CA GLU A 667 -2.27 10.15 -29.20
C GLU A 667 -3.78 10.32 -29.35
N LEU A 668 -4.56 9.26 -29.11
CA LEU A 668 -6.02 9.30 -29.20
C LEU A 668 -6.61 10.13 -28.06
N THR A 669 -6.11 9.93 -26.84
CA THR A 669 -6.49 10.70 -25.65
C THR A 669 -6.20 12.18 -25.81
N LEU A 670 -5.06 12.54 -26.43
CA LEU A 670 -4.71 13.92 -26.74
C LEU A 670 -5.68 14.55 -27.75
N LEU A 671 -6.11 13.80 -28.77
CA LEU A 671 -7.12 14.24 -29.72
C LEU A 671 -8.48 14.49 -29.04
N GLU A 672 -8.88 13.63 -28.11
CA GLU A 672 -10.11 13.84 -27.33
C GLU A 672 -10.01 15.08 -26.44
N LEU A 673 -8.86 15.31 -25.81
CA LEU A 673 -8.63 16.53 -25.03
C LEU A 673 -8.73 17.79 -25.91
N LYS A 674 -8.14 17.78 -27.11
CA LYS A 674 -8.31 18.85 -28.12
C LYS A 674 -9.77 19.06 -28.48
N HIS A 675 -10.53 17.96 -28.66
CA HIS A 675 -11.95 18.03 -28.97
C HIS A 675 -12.74 18.68 -27.84
N VAL A 676 -12.55 18.25 -26.59
CA VAL A 676 -13.21 18.84 -25.42
C VAL A 676 -12.92 20.34 -25.33
N TYR A 677 -11.66 20.75 -25.54
CA TYR A 677 -11.29 22.16 -25.57
C TYR A 677 -11.93 22.95 -26.71
N LYS A 678 -12.03 22.36 -27.90
CA LYS A 678 -12.76 22.96 -29.02
C LYS A 678 -14.23 23.19 -28.68
N GLN A 679 -14.88 22.25 -27.99
CA GLN A 679 -16.29 22.41 -27.60
C GLN A 679 -16.50 23.51 -26.57
N ILE A 680 -15.58 23.65 -25.61
CA ILE A 680 -15.67 24.67 -24.55
C ILE A 680 -15.39 26.07 -25.10
N SER A 681 -14.35 26.20 -25.93
CA SER A 681 -13.89 27.49 -26.45
C SER A 681 -14.55 27.91 -27.76
N LYS A 682 -15.20 26.98 -28.46
CA LYS A 682 -15.64 27.12 -29.86
C LYS A 682 -14.50 27.45 -30.83
N SER A 683 -13.25 27.15 -30.47
CA SER A 683 -12.04 27.40 -31.27
C SER A 683 -11.16 26.16 -31.39
N SER A 684 -10.69 25.85 -32.59
CA SER A 684 -9.65 24.84 -32.82
C SER A 684 -8.28 25.27 -32.28
N ASP A 685 -7.95 26.56 -32.39
CA ASP A 685 -6.63 27.09 -32.04
C ASP A 685 -6.39 27.00 -30.52
N PHE A 686 -7.47 27.11 -29.73
CA PHE A 686 -7.40 27.08 -28.27
C PHE A 686 -6.82 25.77 -27.75
N GLY A 687 -7.35 24.63 -28.22
CA GLY A 687 -6.91 23.32 -27.77
C GLY A 687 -5.44 23.05 -28.07
N GLU A 688 -4.98 23.42 -29.27
CA GLU A 688 -3.59 23.25 -29.69
C GLU A 688 -2.63 24.06 -28.81
N ILE A 689 -2.92 25.35 -28.64
CA ILE A 689 -2.08 26.26 -27.86
C ILE A 689 -2.08 25.87 -26.38
N TYR A 690 -3.24 25.52 -25.82
CA TYR A 690 -3.35 25.18 -24.41
C TYR A 690 -2.65 23.87 -24.04
N ILE A 691 -2.61 22.91 -24.97
CA ILE A 691 -1.81 21.68 -24.82
C ILE A 691 -0.32 21.99 -24.82
N ASN A 692 0.15 22.85 -25.73
CA ASN A 692 1.55 23.28 -25.74
C ASN A 692 1.94 23.94 -24.42
N ILE A 693 1.07 24.79 -23.84
CA ILE A 693 1.27 25.37 -22.51
C ILE A 693 1.26 24.30 -21.41
N SER A 694 0.35 23.33 -21.50
CA SER A 694 0.16 22.32 -20.45
C SER A 694 1.33 21.32 -20.38
N PHE A 695 1.84 20.83 -21.51
CA PHE A 695 2.81 19.72 -21.51
C PHE A 695 4.27 20.13 -21.81
N SER A 696 4.55 21.41 -22.07
CA SER A 696 5.94 21.88 -22.21
C SER A 696 6.69 21.84 -20.87
N LYS A 697 7.81 21.09 -20.81
CA LYS A 697 8.69 21.02 -19.63
C LYS A 697 9.55 22.27 -19.44
N GLU A 698 9.85 22.99 -20.52
CA GLU A 698 10.65 24.21 -20.51
C GLU A 698 9.92 25.32 -21.26
N ILE A 699 9.85 26.50 -20.64
CA ILE A 699 9.26 27.72 -21.22
C ILE A 699 10.30 28.46 -22.10
N ASN A 700 11.31 27.74 -22.58
CA ASN A 700 12.25 28.26 -23.59
C ASN A 700 11.54 28.70 -24.88
N ASN A 701 10.28 28.29 -25.08
CA ASN A 701 9.42 28.66 -26.19
C ASN A 701 8.35 29.71 -25.86
N PHE A 702 8.45 30.44 -24.73
CA PHE A 702 7.47 31.44 -24.28
C PHE A 702 7.03 32.39 -25.41
N LYS A 703 8.01 32.95 -26.12
CA LYS A 703 7.79 33.92 -27.19
C LYS A 703 7.00 33.30 -28.35
N ASN A 704 7.33 32.08 -28.75
CA ASN A 704 6.64 31.38 -29.82
C ASN A 704 5.18 31.04 -29.45
N ILE A 705 4.93 30.60 -28.21
CA ILE A 705 3.55 30.34 -27.75
C ILE A 705 2.77 31.65 -27.65
N LYS A 706 3.40 32.73 -27.19
CA LYS A 706 2.79 34.06 -27.12
C LYS A 706 2.40 34.56 -28.52
N ASP A 707 3.28 34.41 -29.51
CA ASP A 707 3.00 34.73 -30.90
C ASP A 707 1.86 33.87 -31.47
N MET A 708 1.76 32.58 -31.10
CA MET A 708 0.63 31.73 -31.48
C MET A 708 -0.69 32.24 -30.88
N ILE A 709 -0.70 32.66 -29.60
CA ILE A 709 -1.91 33.23 -28.96
C ILE A 709 -2.34 34.51 -29.70
N ASP A 710 -1.40 35.42 -29.93
CA ASP A 710 -1.71 36.74 -30.48
C ASP A 710 -2.24 36.63 -31.93
N ASN A 711 -1.66 35.74 -32.73
CA ASN A 711 -2.05 35.49 -34.14
C ASN A 711 -3.23 34.52 -34.33
N SER A 712 -3.75 33.90 -33.26
CA SER A 712 -4.87 32.96 -33.36
C SER A 712 -6.21 33.63 -33.72
N ASN A 713 -7.13 32.86 -34.32
CA ASN A 713 -8.48 33.32 -34.68
C ASN A 713 -9.49 33.16 -33.52
N MET A 714 -9.05 33.42 -32.29
CA MET A 714 -9.85 33.25 -31.07
C MET A 714 -10.47 34.54 -30.56
N ASN A 715 -11.60 34.41 -29.86
CA ASN A 715 -12.18 35.52 -29.11
C ASN A 715 -11.18 36.06 -28.08
N ASN A 716 -11.26 37.37 -27.81
CA ASN A 716 -10.33 38.07 -26.92
C ASN A 716 -10.31 37.49 -25.50
N GLU A 717 -11.46 37.03 -24.98
CA GLU A 717 -11.56 36.36 -23.67
C GLU A 717 -10.65 35.12 -23.57
N TRP A 718 -10.58 34.29 -24.62
CA TRP A 718 -9.77 33.08 -24.64
C TRP A 718 -8.29 33.37 -24.85
N LYS A 719 -7.95 34.40 -25.64
CA LYS A 719 -6.58 34.91 -25.74
C LYS A 719 -6.08 35.38 -24.38
N MET A 720 -6.90 36.17 -23.67
CA MET A 720 -6.59 36.62 -22.32
C MET A 720 -6.48 35.45 -21.34
N TYR A 721 -7.36 34.46 -21.41
CA TYR A 721 -7.23 33.24 -20.60
C TYR A 721 -5.89 32.52 -20.81
N LEU A 722 -5.51 32.27 -22.06
CA LEU A 722 -4.25 31.60 -22.38
C LEU A 722 -3.04 32.42 -21.92
N ASN A 723 -3.11 33.74 -22.07
CA ASN A 723 -2.07 34.65 -21.57
C ASN A 723 -1.93 34.56 -20.05
N SER A 724 -3.02 34.52 -19.28
CA SER A 724 -2.94 34.33 -17.83
C SER A 724 -2.21 33.03 -17.47
N VAL A 725 -2.59 31.91 -18.09
CA VAL A 725 -1.96 30.62 -17.79
C VAL A 725 -0.48 30.59 -18.20
N LEU A 726 -0.15 31.13 -19.38
CA LEU A 726 1.21 31.19 -19.89
C LEU A 726 2.11 32.09 -19.01
N LEU A 727 1.65 33.29 -18.65
CA LEU A 727 2.36 34.21 -17.77
C LEU A 727 2.62 33.57 -16.40
N TYR A 728 1.60 32.90 -15.84
CA TYR A 728 1.75 32.21 -14.58
C TYR A 728 2.82 31.12 -14.64
N LYS A 729 2.75 30.23 -15.64
CA LYS A 729 3.74 29.15 -15.82
C LYS A 729 5.16 29.71 -16.01
N ALA A 730 5.29 30.86 -16.67
CA ALA A 730 6.55 31.53 -16.94
C ALA A 730 7.14 32.29 -15.74
N GLY A 731 6.46 32.29 -14.58
CA GLY A 731 6.91 33.00 -13.37
C GLY A 731 6.47 34.47 -13.29
N PHE A 732 5.77 34.99 -14.31
CA PHE A 732 5.21 36.34 -14.34
C PHE A 732 3.85 36.38 -13.61
N HIS A 733 3.88 36.09 -12.31
CA HIS A 733 2.65 35.89 -11.53
C HIS A 733 1.82 37.16 -11.37
N ASP A 734 2.46 38.31 -11.16
CA ASP A 734 1.74 39.57 -10.95
C ASP A 734 1.03 39.99 -12.26
N GLU A 735 1.71 39.88 -13.40
CA GLU A 735 1.16 40.13 -14.72
C GLU A 735 0.03 39.14 -15.08
N SER A 736 0.18 37.87 -14.70
CA SER A 736 -0.87 36.86 -14.83
C SER A 736 -2.13 37.26 -14.04
N ILE A 737 -1.98 37.71 -12.80
CA ILE A 737 -3.10 38.10 -11.95
C ILE A 737 -3.76 39.37 -12.50
N GLU A 738 -2.98 40.39 -12.89
CA GLU A 738 -3.52 41.60 -13.52
C GLU A 738 -4.32 41.28 -14.78
N ASN A 739 -3.81 40.39 -15.63
CA ASN A 739 -4.50 39.93 -16.83
C ASN A 739 -5.78 39.14 -16.48
N SER A 740 -5.76 38.35 -15.41
CA SER A 740 -6.90 37.59 -14.88
C SER A 740 -8.00 38.52 -14.34
N ILE A 741 -7.64 39.61 -13.64
CA ILE A 741 -8.58 40.64 -13.17
C ILE A 741 -9.23 41.37 -14.35
N LYS A 742 -8.46 41.66 -15.42
CA LYS A 742 -9.00 42.26 -16.65
C LYS A 742 -9.98 41.29 -17.34
N LEU A 743 -9.61 40.01 -17.45
CA LEU A 743 -10.45 38.96 -18.03
C LEU A 743 -11.78 38.82 -17.27
N TYR A 744 -11.73 38.82 -15.94
CA TYR A 744 -12.93 38.78 -15.09
C TYR A 744 -13.98 39.84 -15.46
N ASN A 745 -13.56 41.06 -15.83
CA ASN A 745 -14.49 42.15 -16.13
C ASN A 745 -15.22 42.00 -17.47
N ILE A 746 -14.78 41.10 -18.34
CA ILE A 746 -15.26 40.99 -19.72
C ILE A 746 -15.83 39.62 -20.07
N THR A 747 -15.70 38.63 -19.18
CA THR A 747 -16.10 37.23 -19.43
C THR A 747 -17.37 36.87 -18.67
N ASP A 748 -18.36 36.34 -19.40
CA ASP A 748 -19.50 35.62 -18.81
C ASP A 748 -19.36 34.10 -19.00
N ASN A 749 -18.23 33.63 -19.56
CA ASN A 749 -17.97 32.22 -19.78
C ASN A 749 -17.74 31.50 -18.45
N LEU A 750 -18.63 30.56 -18.12
CA LEU A 750 -18.58 29.80 -16.86
C LEU A 750 -17.27 29.02 -16.67
N TYR A 751 -16.66 28.51 -17.73
CA TYR A 751 -15.37 27.80 -17.63
C TYR A 751 -14.23 28.74 -17.22
N ILE A 752 -14.20 29.93 -17.81
CA ILE A 752 -13.21 30.97 -17.49
C ILE A 752 -13.45 31.48 -16.06
N LEU A 753 -14.70 31.71 -15.67
CA LEU A 753 -15.05 32.13 -14.32
C LEU A 753 -14.58 31.08 -13.29
N ASN A 754 -14.84 29.80 -13.51
CA ASN A 754 -14.38 28.73 -12.60
C ASN A 754 -12.86 28.71 -12.42
N PHE A 755 -12.11 28.92 -13.51
CA PHE A 755 -10.66 29.06 -13.45
C PHE A 755 -10.23 30.27 -12.62
N LEU A 756 -10.80 31.44 -12.90
CA LEU A 756 -10.49 32.67 -12.19
C LEU A 756 -10.77 32.52 -10.68
N SER A 757 -11.90 31.90 -10.31
CA SER A 757 -12.28 31.58 -8.92
C SER A 757 -11.15 30.88 -8.18
N LEU A 758 -10.62 29.85 -8.84
CA LEU A 758 -9.61 28.98 -8.25
C LEU A 758 -8.27 29.68 -8.10
N VAL A 759 -7.84 30.43 -9.13
CA VAL A 759 -6.60 31.24 -9.10
C VAL A 759 -6.66 32.28 -7.97
N PHE A 760 -7.77 33.02 -7.85
CA PHE A 760 -7.93 34.03 -6.81
C PHE A 760 -7.98 33.43 -5.40
N LYS A 761 -8.73 32.34 -5.19
CA LYS A 761 -8.79 31.63 -3.88
C LYS A 761 -7.42 31.15 -3.43
N LEU A 762 -6.61 30.62 -4.34
CA LEU A 762 -5.25 30.17 -4.02
C LEU A 762 -4.31 31.32 -3.67
N ASP A 763 -4.32 32.39 -4.46
CA ASP A 763 -3.44 33.52 -4.23
C ASP A 763 -3.72 34.12 -2.85
N LEU A 764 -4.99 34.24 -2.44
CA LEU A 764 -5.39 34.63 -1.09
C LEU A 764 -4.82 33.71 0.00
N ILE A 765 -4.94 32.39 -0.17
CA ILE A 765 -4.42 31.40 0.79
C ILE A 765 -2.89 31.48 0.91
N MET A 766 -2.20 31.61 -0.22
CA MET A 766 -0.73 31.70 -0.26
C MET A 766 -0.23 32.97 0.41
N PHE A 767 -0.82 34.13 0.09
CA PHE A 767 -0.47 35.40 0.74
C PHE A 767 -0.73 35.35 2.24
N THR A 768 -1.86 34.76 2.65
CA THR A 768 -2.19 34.54 4.07
C THR A 768 -1.13 33.71 4.79
N GLN A 769 -0.71 32.58 4.21
CA GLN A 769 0.31 31.71 4.80
C GLN A 769 1.69 32.36 4.88
N GLN A 770 2.08 33.14 3.87
CA GLN A 770 3.35 33.88 3.91
C GLN A 770 3.38 34.90 5.05
N ILE A 771 2.25 35.56 5.32
CA ILE A 771 2.13 36.51 6.44
C ILE A 771 2.27 35.78 7.78
N ILE A 772 1.63 34.61 7.96
CA ILE A 772 1.66 33.85 9.22
C ILE A 772 3.03 33.19 9.46
N ASN A 773 3.62 32.54 8.46
CA ASN A 773 4.92 31.86 8.60
C ASN A 773 6.03 32.84 9.01
N LYS A 774 5.97 34.08 8.50
CA LYS A 774 6.90 35.16 8.89
C LYS A 774 6.62 35.71 10.29
N GLN A 775 5.46 35.42 10.88
CA GLN A 775 5.15 35.75 12.26
C GLN A 775 5.69 34.71 13.25
N SER A 776 5.70 33.41 12.88
CA SER A 776 6.13 32.30 13.75
C SER A 776 7.64 32.10 13.85
N ASN A 777 8.42 32.56 12.85
CA ASN A 777 9.89 32.48 12.87
C ASN A 777 10.51 33.55 13.78
N GLY A 778 10.63 33.23 15.07
CA GLY A 778 10.89 34.14 16.18
C GLY A 778 12.33 34.61 16.41
N ILE A 779 13.00 35.23 15.43
CA ILE A 779 14.36 35.79 15.66
C ILE A 779 14.48 37.30 15.39
N ASN A 780 13.54 37.97 14.70
CA ASN A 780 13.61 39.45 14.57
C ASN A 780 12.27 40.15 14.26
N LYS A 781 11.53 40.60 15.30
CA LYS A 781 10.18 41.20 15.16
C LYS A 781 10.12 42.42 14.23
N LYS A 782 11.16 43.25 14.18
CA LYS A 782 11.16 44.52 13.42
C LYS A 782 11.34 44.31 11.91
N ILE A 783 12.22 43.37 11.52
CA ILE A 783 12.44 42.98 10.12
C ILE A 783 11.20 42.26 9.57
N ASN A 784 10.59 41.39 10.37
CA ASN A 784 9.36 40.68 9.98
C ASN A 784 8.19 41.65 9.76
N HIS A 785 8.05 42.70 10.58
CA HIS A 785 7.00 43.70 10.40
C HIS A 785 7.14 44.50 9.09
N ILE A 786 8.37 44.89 8.71
CA ILE A 786 8.65 45.57 7.44
C ILE A 786 8.34 44.63 6.26
N ASN A 787 8.72 43.36 6.37
CA ASN A 787 8.46 42.36 5.33
C ASN A 787 6.96 42.04 5.17
N ILE A 788 6.21 41.96 6.27
CA ILE A 788 4.75 41.78 6.24
C ILE A 788 4.08 42.98 5.56
N GLN A 789 4.49 44.22 5.90
CA GLN A 789 3.95 45.41 5.23
C GLN A 789 4.25 45.45 3.73
N LYS A 790 5.44 45.00 3.31
CA LYS A 790 5.76 44.85 1.87
C LYS A 790 4.85 43.83 1.16
N ILE A 791 4.59 42.68 1.79
CA ILE A 791 3.70 41.64 1.24
C ILE A 791 2.27 42.19 1.11
N ILE A 792 1.76 42.84 2.15
CA ILE A 792 0.42 43.47 2.15
C ILE A 792 0.36 44.60 1.11
N SER A 793 1.42 45.40 0.97
CA SER A 793 1.48 46.45 -0.06
C SER A 793 1.43 45.88 -1.47
N ARG A 794 2.12 44.76 -1.73
CA ARG A 794 2.06 44.06 -3.03
C ARG A 794 0.65 43.57 -3.33
N TRP A 795 -0.03 42.96 -2.35
CA TRP A 795 -1.43 42.58 -2.50
C TRP A 795 -2.31 43.77 -2.87
N ASN A 796 -2.22 44.87 -2.13
CA ASN A 796 -3.02 46.07 -2.37
C ASN A 796 -2.71 46.76 -3.71
N ASN A 797 -1.52 46.57 -4.29
CA ASN A 797 -1.20 47.10 -5.62
C ASN A 797 -1.88 46.31 -6.74
N ILE A 798 -2.07 45.01 -6.55
CA ILE A 798 -2.72 44.12 -7.53
C ILE A 798 -4.25 44.19 -7.35
N TYR A 799 -4.71 44.15 -6.11
CA TYR A 799 -6.11 44.15 -5.68
C TYR A 799 -6.49 45.52 -5.11
N THR A 800 -6.52 46.53 -5.98
CA THR A 800 -6.64 47.95 -5.60
C THR A 800 -8.04 48.35 -5.09
N ASP A 801 -9.07 47.59 -5.45
CA ASP A 801 -10.47 47.86 -5.11
C ASP A 801 -11.03 46.72 -4.27
N TYR A 802 -11.19 46.98 -2.96
CA TYR A 802 -11.65 46.00 -1.98
C TYR A 802 -13.05 45.46 -2.31
N ASP A 803 -13.98 46.34 -2.70
CA ASP A 803 -15.36 45.97 -3.00
C ASP A 803 -15.43 45.17 -4.30
N LYS A 804 -14.63 45.55 -5.30
CA LYS A 804 -14.50 44.79 -6.55
C LYS A 804 -13.89 43.40 -6.33
N CYS A 805 -12.96 43.24 -5.40
CA CYS A 805 -12.41 41.94 -5.03
C CYS A 805 -13.43 41.06 -4.29
N LEU A 806 -14.33 41.68 -3.51
CA LEU A 806 -15.49 41.01 -2.94
C LEU A 806 -16.50 40.58 -4.02
N ASP A 807 -16.74 41.42 -5.02
CA ASP A 807 -17.58 41.07 -6.16
C ASP A 807 -16.98 39.91 -6.98
N ILE A 808 -15.64 39.89 -7.14
CA ILE A 808 -14.90 38.75 -7.69
C ILE A 808 -15.21 37.50 -6.87
N TYR A 809 -15.28 37.59 -5.54
CA TYR A 809 -15.65 36.46 -4.69
C TYR A 809 -17.12 36.02 -4.90
N GLU A 810 -18.05 36.96 -5.10
CA GLU A 810 -19.49 36.73 -5.27
C GLU A 810 -19.86 36.11 -6.63
N LYS A 811 -19.26 36.57 -7.74
CA LYS A 811 -19.56 36.03 -9.09
C LYS A 811 -18.93 34.65 -9.36
N LEU A 812 -18.04 34.20 -8.48
CA LEU A 812 -17.19 33.02 -8.67
C LEU A 812 -17.65 31.80 -7.84
N GLU A 813 -18.89 31.81 -7.32
CA GLU A 813 -19.56 30.72 -6.57
C GLU A 813 -19.91 29.49 -7.43
N VAL A 814 -18.90 28.80 -7.98
CA VAL A 814 -19.16 27.62 -8.83
C VAL A 814 -18.39 26.37 -8.40
N ILE A 815 -17.56 26.45 -7.35
CA ILE A 815 -16.92 25.26 -6.75
C ILE A 815 -16.92 25.40 -5.22
N SER A 816 -17.71 24.52 -4.60
CA SER A 816 -17.92 24.20 -3.17
C SER A 816 -18.01 25.36 -2.16
N THR A 817 -19.01 25.24 -1.27
CA THR A 817 -19.35 26.16 -0.16
C THR A 817 -18.34 26.16 1.00
N GLU A 818 -17.12 25.65 0.81
CA GLU A 818 -16.22 25.26 1.92
C GLU A 818 -15.27 26.36 2.42
N LEU A 819 -15.27 27.54 1.80
CA LEU A 819 -14.36 28.62 2.21
C LEU A 819 -15.02 29.80 2.89
N PHE A 820 -15.94 30.51 2.24
CA PHE A 820 -16.64 31.66 2.83
C PHE A 820 -17.95 31.93 2.07
N ASN A 821 -18.98 32.40 2.77
CA ASN A 821 -20.12 33.10 2.17
C ASN A 821 -19.94 34.63 2.25
N LYS A 822 -20.75 35.40 1.51
CA LYS A 822 -20.69 36.87 1.43
C LYS A 822 -20.75 37.58 2.80
N SER A 823 -21.49 37.02 3.76
CA SER A 823 -21.59 37.56 5.12
C SER A 823 -20.28 37.39 5.90
N GLU A 824 -19.66 36.21 5.82
CA GLU A 824 -18.41 35.92 6.51
C GLU A 824 -17.27 36.80 5.99
N PHE A 825 -17.14 36.98 4.66
CA PHE A 825 -16.04 37.77 4.09
C PHE A 825 -16.09 39.27 4.47
N LYS A 826 -17.30 39.85 4.61
CA LYS A 826 -17.47 41.25 5.04
C LYS A 826 -17.09 41.47 6.51
N GLU A 827 -17.25 40.46 7.35
CA GLU A 827 -16.92 40.53 8.78
C GLU A 827 -15.40 40.42 9.04
N LEU A 828 -14.60 40.02 8.04
CA LEU A 828 -13.16 39.76 8.21
C LEU A 828 -12.30 41.03 8.29
N SER A 829 -12.79 42.20 7.88
CA SER A 829 -12.04 43.47 7.97
C SER A 829 -12.82 44.61 8.63
N SER A 830 -12.17 45.31 9.55
CA SER A 830 -12.60 46.61 10.05
C SER A 830 -12.05 47.69 9.09
N ASN A 831 -12.92 48.34 8.31
CA ASN A 831 -12.66 49.46 7.37
C ASN A 831 -12.45 49.14 5.86
N ASN A 832 -12.91 48.00 5.34
CA ASN A 832 -12.83 47.68 3.90
C ASN A 832 -11.40 47.77 3.31
N LYS A 833 -10.41 47.19 4.00
CA LYS A 833 -9.00 47.21 3.59
C LYS A 833 -8.36 45.84 3.78
N PHE A 834 -7.48 45.45 2.83
CA PHE A 834 -6.61 44.28 3.00
C PHE A 834 -5.46 44.62 3.94
N ASN A 835 -5.72 44.53 5.24
CA ASN A 835 -4.75 44.77 6.31
C ASN A 835 -4.31 43.44 6.97
N PHE A 836 -3.44 43.52 7.97
CA PHE A 836 -2.96 42.34 8.67
C PHE A 836 -4.10 41.56 9.37
N ASP A 837 -5.07 42.25 9.95
CA ASP A 837 -6.19 41.62 10.66
C ASP A 837 -7.06 40.78 9.71
N PHE A 838 -7.28 41.25 8.48
CA PHE A 838 -7.96 40.50 7.42
C PHE A 838 -7.26 39.15 7.17
N PHE A 839 -5.96 39.14 6.89
CA PHE A 839 -5.23 37.89 6.64
C PHE A 839 -5.14 36.99 7.88
N ASN A 840 -5.07 37.57 9.08
CA ASN A 840 -5.08 36.81 10.32
C ASN A 840 -6.44 36.12 10.55
N ASN A 841 -7.56 36.75 10.20
CA ASN A 841 -8.87 36.13 10.31
C ASN A 841 -9.06 35.02 9.26
N ILE A 842 -8.61 35.24 8.02
CA ILE A 842 -8.57 34.20 6.97
C ILE A 842 -7.77 32.97 7.46
N SER A 843 -6.65 33.18 8.17
CA SER A 843 -5.82 32.09 8.68
C SER A 843 -6.54 31.10 9.60
N LYS A 844 -7.38 31.63 10.50
CA LYS A 844 -8.12 30.83 11.48
C LYS A 844 -9.10 29.90 10.78
N ILE A 845 -9.73 30.41 9.72
CA ILE A 845 -10.70 29.68 8.91
C ILE A 845 -10.01 28.60 8.08
N ILE A 846 -8.85 28.90 7.48
CA ILE A 846 -8.02 27.90 6.77
C ILE A 846 -7.66 26.73 7.70
N ILE A 847 -7.29 27.00 8.96
CA ILE A 847 -6.92 25.99 9.95
C ILE A 847 -8.14 25.14 10.37
N GLN A 848 -9.28 25.77 10.64
CA GLN A 848 -10.51 25.09 11.06
C GLN A 848 -11.02 24.10 9.99
N ASN A 849 -10.95 24.48 8.72
CA ASN A 849 -11.55 23.71 7.62
C ASN A 849 -10.55 22.84 6.83
N LYS A 850 -9.27 22.76 7.24
CA LYS A 850 -8.21 21.97 6.56
C LYS A 850 -8.07 22.24 5.03
N ILE A 851 -8.38 23.46 4.59
CA ILE A 851 -8.64 23.78 3.18
C ILE A 851 -7.41 23.65 2.24
N LYS A 852 -6.18 23.73 2.78
CA LYS A 852 -4.95 23.89 1.99
C LYS A 852 -4.69 22.76 0.98
N SER A 853 -4.94 21.50 1.34
CA SER A 853 -4.61 20.35 0.49
C SER A 853 -5.56 20.22 -0.71
N THR A 854 -6.84 20.51 -0.54
CA THR A 854 -7.88 20.29 -1.55
C THR A 854 -7.76 21.25 -2.73
N ILE A 855 -7.61 22.56 -2.48
CA ILE A 855 -7.55 23.57 -3.56
C ILE A 855 -6.23 23.51 -4.34
N ILE A 856 -5.10 23.36 -3.65
CA ILE A 856 -3.78 23.22 -4.28
C ILE A 856 -3.78 21.99 -5.19
N SER A 857 -4.35 20.89 -4.71
CA SER A 857 -4.59 19.71 -5.53
C SER A 857 -5.46 20.08 -6.72
N MET A 858 -6.68 20.59 -6.56
CA MET A 858 -7.59 20.90 -7.68
C MET A 858 -6.97 21.80 -8.76
N THR A 859 -6.12 22.75 -8.40
CA THR A 859 -5.54 23.71 -9.37
C THR A 859 -4.36 23.13 -10.12
N LYS A 860 -3.50 22.40 -9.42
CA LYS A 860 -2.46 21.56 -10.04
C LYS A 860 -3.08 20.50 -10.94
N LEU A 861 -4.22 19.95 -10.54
CA LEU A 861 -4.91 18.87 -11.24
C LEU A 861 -5.67 19.36 -12.50
N ILE A 862 -6.42 20.47 -12.43
CA ILE A 862 -7.26 20.94 -13.55
C ILE A 862 -6.48 21.84 -14.52
N TYR A 863 -5.67 22.75 -14.00
CA TYR A 863 -5.04 23.82 -14.78
C TYR A 863 -3.53 23.67 -14.92
N ASP A 864 -2.95 22.63 -14.30
CA ASP A 864 -1.51 22.35 -14.34
C ASP A 864 -0.65 23.54 -13.86
N LEU A 865 -1.16 24.21 -12.84
CA LEU A 865 -0.47 25.27 -12.14
C LEU A 865 -0.03 24.72 -10.79
N ASP A 866 1.27 24.49 -10.63
CA ASP A 866 1.81 24.04 -9.36
C ASP A 866 2.01 25.24 -8.44
N PHE A 867 1.00 25.52 -7.62
CA PHE A 867 1.07 26.57 -6.60
C PHE A 867 1.85 26.12 -5.35
N SER A 868 2.37 24.87 -5.29
CA SER A 868 3.26 24.43 -4.21
C SER A 868 4.68 24.98 -4.42
N TYR A 869 4.81 26.31 -4.35
CA TYR A 869 6.10 26.97 -4.36
C TYR A 869 6.44 27.50 -2.97
N ASP A 870 7.65 27.20 -2.52
CA ASP A 870 8.31 27.92 -1.44
C ASP A 870 8.84 29.25 -1.99
N ARG A 871 8.11 30.37 -1.78
CA ARG A 871 8.54 31.73 -2.21
C ARG A 871 9.74 32.27 -1.40
N ASN A 872 10.67 31.41 -0.98
CA ASN A 872 11.89 31.78 -0.29
C ASN A 872 13.11 31.93 -1.22
N ASP A 873 12.94 31.77 -2.53
CA ASP A 873 13.93 32.22 -3.52
C ASP A 873 13.68 33.69 -3.93
#